data_AF-A0AAJ0PNK3-F1
#
_entry.id   AF-A0AAJ0PNK3-F1
#
_cell.length_a   1.000
_cell.length_b   1.000
_cell.length_c   1.000
_cell.angle_alpha   90.00
_cell.angle_beta   90.00
_cell.angle_gamma   90.00
#
_symmetry.space_group_name_H-M   'P 1'
#
loop_
_entity.id
_entity.type
_entity.pdbx_description
1 polymer ?
#
loop_
_entity_poly.entity_id
_entity_poly.type
_entity_poly.pdbx_seq_one_letter_code
_entity_poly.pdbx_strand_id
1 'polypeptide(L)'
;MVFALAGCGGDESPTASTVTATAQVGKLSALRATGNVVSAAPMSATAPVHVVLILKPNDQAALHRFVQDARTPGSASFGAVLTSAQIAARYAPTADQVATVKAYLGSKGFTNINVAGNNMIVEADAPAGVISGVFKTTLVPVAMADGSRAHINTAPETVPDALGGVVQAVLGLDTATRLHPHFVRASVAARAPTANTSPTTNAIMVGHNPTQFPVIYSVGSAPTAGNTTVGIIAEGNLTQPVIDLTTFETNNRLPAVPVSVINAGTPSADTSANVEWSLDSQTIVGMSGGVKQINFYVAPSFAWSDMALAINRAVSDNTARVVNMSIGGCENWAPTASMDVLFEMAVAQGQTFSVSTGDSGSVAYGCSGTSVQYPASSPYVVAVGGTSLYTNGNGSYGGEMAWDSGGGGSSGFEPIPTWQSNVPQLKGRAFRGLPDLAFDADPNSGAQIIVGGQLETLGGTSLSAPLFAATWARLLSGSCATNPGFAAPTIYSAQATTPSIFRDITYGSNGAYSAGSGWDFVTGWGSPIVTTLQSSICAPTTPIYGGTIAEGTTLKPGQTVYSASQNHRLVMQNDGNLVLYNATSGAAVWNSGTNGNTGAYAVFQTDGNFVIYGTSGKPLWFSSTNGTLYGQSLVIQDDGNMVIYRLSVPVFATATSAMGLASSSSGPAVWKGGVTLGSGQSFASGNGANVLVMQGDGNLVLLRQGVPVWNSGTYNHPGAYATMQTDGNLVVYSSAGAPLWYSSTGGNPGAVTYIQDDGNVVIYTQVPGWSSNSAGS
;
A
#
# COMPACT_ATOMS: atom_id res chain seq x y z
N MET A 1 -31.61 -2.11 -29.14
CA MET A 1 -32.45 -0.93 -28.83
C MET A 1 -33.83 -1.19 -29.43
N VAL A 2 -34.79 -1.62 -28.61
CA VAL A 2 -36.22 -1.62 -28.94
C VAL A 2 -36.92 -1.16 -27.67
N PHE A 3 -37.38 0.09 -27.69
CA PHE A 3 -38.29 0.63 -26.69
C PHE A 3 -39.68 0.02 -26.92
N ALA A 4 -40.32 -0.46 -25.86
CA ALA A 4 -41.75 -0.68 -25.84
C ALA A 4 -42.39 0.37 -24.92
N LEU A 5 -43.16 1.27 -25.52
CA LEU A 5 -44.14 2.13 -24.87
C LEU A 5 -45.52 1.44 -24.94
N ALA A 6 -46.10 1.18 -23.78
CA ALA A 6 -47.54 1.03 -23.49
C ALA A 6 -47.62 1.10 -21.95
N GLY A 7 -48.54 1.73 -21.24
CA GLY A 7 -49.79 2.45 -21.46
C GLY A 7 -50.35 2.66 -20.05
N CYS A 8 -51.01 3.77 -19.74
CA CYS A 8 -51.55 4.01 -18.39
C CYS A 8 -52.52 2.90 -17.96
N GLY A 9 -52.18 2.17 -16.89
CA GLY A 9 -53.05 1.18 -16.25
C GLY A 9 -52.30 0.42 -15.15
N GLY A 10 -52.49 0.87 -13.90
CA GLY A 10 -52.06 0.29 -12.62
C GLY A 10 -51.09 -0.90 -12.61
N ASP A 11 -49.83 -0.64 -12.29
CA ASP A 11 -48.89 -1.67 -11.81
C ASP A 11 -48.53 -1.37 -10.36
N GLU A 12 -48.97 -2.26 -9.46
CA GLU A 12 -48.36 -2.44 -8.15
C GLU A 12 -46.89 -2.82 -8.36
N SER A 13 -45.98 -1.85 -8.20
CA SER A 13 -44.57 -2.19 -7.99
C SER A 13 -44.49 -3.16 -6.81
N PRO A 14 -43.84 -4.33 -6.93
CA PRO A 14 -43.71 -5.23 -5.81
C PRO A 14 -43.03 -4.49 -4.67
N THR A 15 -43.70 -4.42 -3.52
CA THR A 15 -43.16 -3.83 -2.29
C THR A 15 -41.82 -4.50 -1.94
N ALA A 16 -40.92 -3.78 -1.24
CA ALA A 16 -39.63 -4.35 -0.82
C ALA A 16 -39.77 -5.70 -0.06
N SER A 17 -40.90 -5.91 0.62
CA SER A 17 -41.26 -7.16 1.31
C SER A 17 -41.54 -8.34 0.37
N THR A 18 -42.12 -8.12 -0.82
CA THR A 18 -42.36 -9.19 -1.82
C THR A 18 -41.07 -9.59 -2.54
N VAL A 19 -40.16 -8.64 -2.76
CA VAL A 19 -38.83 -8.90 -3.34
C VAL A 19 -37.96 -9.75 -2.40
N THR A 20 -37.91 -9.42 -1.11
CA THR A 20 -37.12 -10.17 -0.11
C THR A 20 -37.68 -11.57 0.14
N ALA A 21 -39.00 -11.74 0.21
CA ALA A 21 -39.60 -13.07 0.33
C ALA A 21 -39.25 -13.98 -0.85
N THR A 22 -39.24 -13.43 -2.07
CA THR A 22 -38.84 -14.17 -3.29
C THR A 22 -37.37 -14.58 -3.24
N ALA A 23 -36.49 -13.71 -2.74
CA ALA A 23 -35.07 -14.01 -2.56
C ALA A 23 -34.83 -15.18 -1.59
N GLN A 24 -35.55 -15.21 -0.46
CA GLN A 24 -35.40 -16.31 0.52
C GLN A 24 -35.87 -17.66 -0.04
N VAL A 25 -36.96 -17.67 -0.82
CA VAL A 25 -37.41 -18.87 -1.52
C VAL A 25 -36.37 -19.34 -2.55
N GLY A 26 -35.76 -18.40 -3.27
CA GLY A 26 -34.65 -18.67 -4.20
C GLY A 26 -33.46 -19.32 -3.50
N LYS A 27 -33.01 -18.75 -2.37
CA LYS A 27 -31.90 -19.28 -1.55
C LYS A 27 -32.17 -20.71 -1.04
N LEU A 28 -33.36 -20.97 -0.49
CA LEU A 28 -33.74 -22.32 -0.05
C LEU A 28 -33.77 -23.32 -1.21
N SER A 29 -34.17 -22.87 -2.40
CA SER A 29 -34.20 -23.70 -3.61
C SER A 29 -32.79 -24.00 -4.11
N ALA A 30 -31.89 -23.01 -4.09
CA ALA A 30 -30.48 -23.18 -4.43
C ALA A 30 -29.78 -24.18 -3.50
N LEU A 31 -30.01 -24.09 -2.19
CA LEU A 31 -29.45 -25.06 -1.22
C LEU A 31 -29.90 -26.50 -1.51
N ARG A 32 -31.17 -26.70 -1.86
CA ARG A 32 -31.67 -28.04 -2.24
C ARG A 32 -31.06 -28.52 -3.55
N ALA A 33 -30.84 -27.63 -4.51
CA ALA A 33 -30.24 -27.95 -5.79
C ALA A 33 -28.79 -28.45 -5.67
N THR A 34 -28.07 -28.02 -4.61
CA THR A 34 -26.71 -28.48 -4.30
C THR A 34 -26.70 -29.74 -3.42
N GLY A 35 -27.82 -30.46 -3.30
CA GLY A 35 -27.90 -31.72 -2.57
C GLY A 35 -28.10 -31.60 -1.05
N ASN A 36 -28.30 -30.39 -0.52
CA ASN A 36 -28.57 -30.21 0.91
C ASN A 36 -30.02 -30.57 1.24
N VAL A 37 -30.24 -31.14 2.43
CA VAL A 37 -31.58 -31.47 2.94
C VAL A 37 -32.04 -30.39 3.91
N VAL A 38 -32.94 -29.53 3.44
CA VAL A 38 -33.60 -28.49 4.25
C VAL A 38 -34.82 -29.09 4.94
N SER A 39 -34.81 -29.12 6.27
CA SER A 39 -35.92 -29.64 7.09
C SER A 39 -37.19 -28.80 6.91
N ALA A 40 -38.34 -29.46 6.92
CA ALA A 40 -39.64 -28.79 7.05
C ALA A 40 -40.00 -28.47 8.52
N ALA A 41 -39.40 -29.20 9.47
CA ALA A 41 -39.60 -28.99 10.90
C ALA A 41 -38.65 -27.90 11.43
N PRO A 42 -39.13 -26.99 12.31
CA PRO A 42 -38.28 -26.02 13.00
C PRO A 42 -37.19 -26.68 13.84
N MET A 43 -36.13 -25.93 14.12
CA MET A 43 -35.16 -26.31 15.14
C MET A 43 -35.83 -26.42 16.52
N SER A 44 -35.23 -27.20 17.43
CA SER A 44 -35.63 -27.18 18.84
C SER A 44 -35.58 -25.76 19.36
N ALA A 45 -36.64 -25.32 20.07
CA ALA A 45 -36.70 -23.97 20.63
C ALA A 45 -35.55 -23.66 21.60
N THR A 46 -34.95 -24.69 22.20
CA THR A 46 -33.82 -24.60 23.12
C THR A 46 -32.44 -24.74 22.45
N ALA A 47 -32.38 -25.02 21.14
CA ALA A 47 -31.11 -25.16 20.44
C ALA A 47 -30.34 -23.81 20.48
N PRO A 48 -29.05 -23.80 20.86
CA PRO A 48 -28.28 -22.57 20.89
C PRO A 48 -28.03 -22.08 19.47
N VAL A 49 -28.14 -20.77 19.28
CA VAL A 49 -27.87 -20.08 18.01
C VAL A 49 -27.03 -18.84 18.32
N HIS A 50 -25.94 -18.71 17.59
CA HIS A 50 -25.06 -17.54 17.61
C HIS A 50 -25.50 -16.55 16.52
N VAL A 51 -25.56 -15.27 16.85
CA VAL A 51 -25.84 -14.19 15.88
C VAL A 51 -24.81 -13.09 15.97
N VAL A 52 -24.56 -12.48 14.81
CA VAL A 52 -23.62 -11.36 14.65
C VAL A 52 -24.40 -10.19 14.07
N LEU A 53 -24.52 -9.11 14.85
CA LEU A 53 -25.20 -7.89 14.43
C LEU A 53 -24.14 -6.91 13.93
N ILE A 54 -24.18 -6.60 12.63
CA ILE A 54 -23.38 -5.53 12.05
C ILE A 54 -24.12 -4.22 12.28
N LEU A 55 -23.43 -3.24 12.86
CA LEU A 55 -23.99 -1.93 13.18
C LEU A 55 -23.78 -0.92 12.05
N LYS A 56 -24.64 0.09 11.99
CA LYS A 56 -24.58 1.20 11.03
C LYS A 56 -23.48 2.18 11.41
N PRO A 57 -22.69 2.67 10.46
CA PRO A 57 -21.89 3.86 10.68
C PRO A 57 -22.79 5.06 11.00
N ASN A 58 -22.35 5.94 11.90
CA ASN A 58 -23.09 7.15 12.28
C ASN A 58 -23.32 8.11 11.10
N ASP A 59 -22.38 8.14 10.14
CA ASP A 59 -22.51 8.91 8.90
C ASP A 59 -21.84 8.16 7.73
N GLN A 60 -22.55 7.16 7.22
CA GLN A 60 -22.07 6.35 6.09
C GLN A 60 -21.85 7.19 4.82
N ALA A 61 -22.67 8.22 4.59
CA ALA A 61 -22.51 9.09 3.43
C ALA A 61 -21.21 9.91 3.51
N ALA A 62 -20.80 10.37 4.70
CA ALA A 62 -19.54 11.04 4.89
C ALA A 62 -18.33 10.10 4.82
N LEU A 63 -18.46 8.85 5.29
CA LEU A 63 -17.42 7.83 5.10
C LEU A 63 -17.21 7.55 3.60
N HIS A 64 -18.28 7.35 2.85
CA HIS A 64 -18.24 7.13 1.40
C HIS A 64 -17.61 8.30 0.66
N ARG A 65 -18.01 9.53 0.99
CA ARG A 65 -17.41 10.73 0.40
C ARG A 65 -15.92 10.85 0.72
N PHE A 66 -15.52 10.57 1.97
CA PHE A 66 -14.10 10.56 2.33
C PHE A 66 -13.32 9.55 1.49
N VAL A 67 -13.81 8.31 1.36
CA VAL A 67 -13.17 7.27 0.55
C VAL A 67 -13.10 7.70 -0.92
N GLN A 68 -14.19 8.21 -1.48
CA GLN A 68 -14.24 8.70 -2.86
C GLN A 68 -13.22 9.82 -3.10
N ASP A 69 -13.21 10.85 -2.25
CA ASP A 69 -12.29 11.98 -2.36
C ASP A 69 -10.83 11.56 -2.15
N ALA A 70 -10.58 10.63 -1.22
CA ALA A 70 -9.24 10.14 -0.94
C ALA A 70 -8.66 9.23 -2.03
N ARG A 71 -9.50 8.80 -2.97
CA ARG A 71 -9.14 7.86 -4.03
C ARG A 71 -9.38 8.40 -5.44
N THR A 72 -9.83 9.64 -5.57
CA THR A 72 -9.99 10.32 -6.86
C THR A 72 -8.72 11.11 -7.19
N PRO A 73 -7.97 10.76 -8.25
CA PRO A 73 -6.80 11.53 -8.69
C PRO A 73 -7.16 13.01 -8.93
N GLY A 74 -6.31 13.92 -8.45
CA GLY A 74 -6.55 15.38 -8.54
C GLY A 74 -7.43 15.96 -7.43
N SER A 75 -8.04 15.13 -6.57
CA SER A 75 -8.65 15.58 -5.33
C SER A 75 -7.59 16.11 -4.34
N ALA A 76 -7.93 17.15 -3.58
CA ALA A 76 -7.07 17.67 -2.52
C ALA A 76 -6.79 16.65 -1.40
N SER A 77 -7.69 15.66 -1.24
CA SER A 77 -7.57 14.60 -0.25
C SER A 77 -6.96 13.31 -0.82
N PHE A 78 -6.54 13.29 -2.09
CA PHE A 78 -6.03 12.07 -2.73
C PHE A 78 -4.87 11.46 -1.93
N GLY A 79 -4.95 10.16 -1.67
CA GLY A 79 -3.99 9.42 -0.85
C GLY A 79 -4.19 9.56 0.67
N ALA A 80 -5.15 10.38 1.13
CA ALA A 80 -5.43 10.50 2.55
C ALA A 80 -5.89 9.16 3.16
N VAL A 81 -5.54 8.98 4.42
CA VAL A 81 -5.95 7.83 5.24
C VAL A 81 -6.35 8.33 6.62
N LEU A 82 -7.24 7.58 7.27
CA LEU A 82 -7.61 7.80 8.67
C LEU A 82 -6.97 6.73 9.54
N THR A 83 -6.61 7.12 10.76
CA THR A 83 -6.30 6.15 11.81
C THR A 83 -7.58 5.44 12.27
N SER A 84 -7.46 4.24 12.84
CA SER A 84 -8.61 3.51 13.38
C SER A 84 -9.33 4.29 14.48
N ALA A 85 -8.61 5.09 15.27
CA ALA A 85 -9.18 6.00 16.27
C ALA A 85 -10.02 7.13 15.63
N GLN A 86 -9.57 7.69 14.49
CA GLN A 86 -10.34 8.70 13.76
C GLN A 86 -11.60 8.10 13.11
N ILE A 87 -11.51 6.88 12.58
CA ILE A 87 -12.68 6.15 12.05
C ILE A 87 -13.67 5.90 13.19
N ALA A 88 -13.20 5.37 14.32
CA ALA A 88 -14.04 5.09 15.48
C ALA A 88 -14.74 6.35 16.00
N ALA A 89 -14.01 7.47 16.10
CA ALA A 89 -14.57 8.72 16.59
C ALA A 89 -15.59 9.38 15.63
N ARG A 90 -15.43 9.21 14.32
CA ARG A 90 -16.26 9.91 13.31
C ARG A 90 -17.40 9.07 12.78
N TYR A 91 -17.17 7.79 12.57
CA TYR A 91 -18.06 6.94 11.78
C TYR A 91 -18.56 5.72 12.53
N ALA A 92 -17.83 5.16 13.51
CA ALA A 92 -18.32 3.99 14.23
C ALA A 92 -19.46 4.34 15.20
N PRO A 93 -20.34 3.37 15.54
CA PRO A 93 -21.36 3.54 16.56
C PRO A 93 -20.78 4.03 17.89
N THR A 94 -21.51 4.95 18.51
CA THR A 94 -21.20 5.47 19.85
C THR A 94 -21.42 4.41 20.92
N ALA A 95 -20.80 4.63 22.09
CA ALA A 95 -20.98 3.76 23.25
C ALA A 95 -22.46 3.63 23.67
N ASP A 96 -23.26 4.70 23.53
CA ASP A 96 -24.69 4.71 23.88
C ASP A 96 -25.53 3.88 22.89
N GLN A 97 -25.21 3.95 21.60
CA GLN A 97 -25.85 3.11 20.58
C GLN A 97 -25.53 1.63 20.82
N VAL A 98 -24.26 1.30 21.09
CA VAL A 98 -23.86 -0.06 21.46
C VAL A 98 -24.57 -0.51 22.74
N ALA A 99 -24.63 0.34 23.76
CA ALA A 99 -25.32 0.04 25.02
C ALA A 99 -26.82 -0.23 24.80
N THR A 100 -27.47 0.51 23.88
CA THR A 100 -28.85 0.29 23.47
C THR A 100 -29.04 -1.11 22.89
N VAL A 101 -28.16 -1.54 21.97
CA VAL A 101 -28.20 -2.89 21.38
C VAL A 101 -28.01 -3.95 22.47
N LYS A 102 -27.00 -3.80 23.33
CA LYS A 102 -26.73 -4.74 24.43
C LYS A 102 -27.90 -4.86 25.40
N ALA A 103 -28.47 -3.74 25.83
CA ALA A 103 -29.59 -3.72 26.77
C ALA A 103 -30.83 -4.38 26.15
N TYR A 104 -31.12 -4.07 24.88
CA TYR A 104 -32.22 -4.71 24.17
C TYR A 104 -32.03 -6.23 24.08
N LEU A 105 -30.87 -6.71 23.60
CA LEU A 105 -30.57 -8.14 23.49
C LEU A 105 -30.66 -8.83 24.86
N GLY A 106 -30.07 -8.25 25.90
CA GLY A 106 -30.15 -8.79 27.27
C GLY A 106 -31.59 -8.88 27.77
N SER A 107 -32.42 -7.87 27.50
CA SER A 107 -33.85 -7.87 27.88
C SER A 107 -34.68 -8.95 27.18
N LYS A 108 -34.20 -9.46 26.04
CA LYS A 108 -34.85 -10.53 25.28
C LYS A 108 -34.30 -11.92 25.62
N GLY A 109 -33.33 -12.02 26.53
CA GLY A 109 -32.76 -13.29 26.98
C GLY A 109 -31.57 -13.77 26.15
N PHE A 110 -30.91 -12.89 25.40
CA PHE A 110 -29.61 -13.20 24.81
C PHE A 110 -28.52 -13.20 25.88
N THR A 111 -27.53 -14.05 25.68
CA THR A 111 -26.36 -14.25 26.53
C THR A 111 -25.06 -14.06 25.74
N ASN A 112 -23.90 -14.06 26.40
CA ASN A 112 -22.58 -13.91 25.77
C ASN A 112 -22.50 -12.70 24.82
N ILE A 113 -23.08 -11.57 25.25
CA ILE A 113 -23.15 -10.37 24.41
C ILE A 113 -21.79 -9.67 24.39
N ASN A 114 -21.06 -9.83 23.30
CA ASN A 114 -19.72 -9.26 23.09
C ASN A 114 -19.76 -8.16 22.04
N VAL A 115 -18.85 -7.19 22.15
CA VAL A 115 -18.75 -6.06 21.22
C VAL A 115 -17.33 -6.03 20.68
N ALA A 116 -17.19 -5.93 19.36
CA ALA A 116 -15.89 -5.75 18.73
C ALA A 116 -15.27 -4.40 19.12
N GLY A 117 -13.93 -4.33 19.16
CA GLY A 117 -13.20 -3.15 19.65
C GLY A 117 -13.45 -1.86 18.86
N ASN A 118 -13.93 -1.96 17.62
CA ASN A 118 -14.31 -0.84 16.77
C ASN A 118 -15.81 -0.50 16.81
N ASN A 119 -16.58 -1.11 17.72
CA ASN A 119 -18.03 -0.96 17.88
C ASN A 119 -18.88 -1.33 16.66
N MET A 120 -18.31 -1.94 15.61
CA MET A 120 -19.06 -2.25 14.39
C MET A 120 -19.85 -3.56 14.47
N ILE A 121 -19.50 -4.43 15.42
CA ILE A 121 -20.13 -5.74 15.58
C ILE A 121 -20.54 -5.95 17.04
N VAL A 122 -21.75 -6.48 17.22
CA VAL A 122 -22.23 -7.07 18.47
C VAL A 122 -22.56 -8.53 18.23
N GLU A 123 -21.87 -9.41 18.94
CA GLU A 123 -22.11 -10.85 18.95
C GLU A 123 -23.02 -11.22 20.11
N ALA A 124 -23.90 -12.21 19.95
CA ALA A 124 -24.72 -12.72 21.03
C ALA A 124 -25.24 -14.14 20.76
N ASP A 125 -25.50 -14.89 21.83
CA ASP A 125 -26.10 -16.22 21.77
C ASP A 125 -27.53 -16.20 22.32
N ALA A 126 -28.44 -16.96 21.72
CA ALA A 126 -29.75 -17.21 22.30
C ALA A 126 -30.34 -18.54 21.83
N PRO A 127 -31.31 -19.11 22.56
CA PRO A 127 -32.08 -20.24 22.06
C PRO A 127 -32.84 -19.92 20.77
N ALA A 128 -32.97 -20.87 19.85
CA ALA A 128 -33.63 -20.68 18.56
C ALA A 128 -35.07 -20.15 18.67
N GLY A 129 -35.80 -20.48 19.76
CA GLY A 129 -37.13 -19.93 20.03
C GLY A 129 -37.11 -18.43 20.34
N VAL A 130 -36.08 -17.94 21.04
CA VAL A 130 -35.87 -16.50 21.32
C VAL A 130 -35.51 -15.77 20.03
N ILE A 131 -34.55 -16.30 19.26
CA ILE A 131 -34.15 -15.79 17.94
C ILE A 131 -35.37 -15.65 17.03
N SER A 132 -36.18 -16.71 16.92
CA SER A 132 -37.37 -16.73 16.08
C SER A 132 -38.40 -15.67 16.50
N GLY A 133 -38.59 -15.48 17.80
CA GLY A 133 -39.50 -14.48 18.34
C GLY A 133 -39.04 -13.03 18.13
N VAL A 134 -37.73 -12.78 18.18
CA VAL A 134 -37.14 -11.44 18.04
C VAL A 134 -37.01 -11.02 16.58
N PHE A 135 -36.45 -11.87 15.72
CA PHE A 135 -36.20 -11.55 14.30
C PHE A 135 -37.32 -12.01 13.36
N LYS A 136 -38.47 -12.40 13.93
CA LYS A 136 -39.73 -12.74 13.22
C LYS A 136 -39.53 -13.74 12.07
N THR A 137 -38.74 -14.78 12.32
CA THR A 137 -38.47 -15.84 11.36
C THR A 137 -38.48 -17.20 12.04
N THR A 138 -38.53 -18.28 11.28
CA THR A 138 -38.39 -19.65 11.79
C THR A 138 -37.07 -20.19 11.31
N LEU A 139 -36.26 -20.75 12.22
CA LEU A 139 -35.04 -21.46 11.84
C LEU A 139 -35.34 -22.94 11.60
N VAL A 140 -34.88 -23.47 10.48
CA VAL A 140 -34.96 -24.90 10.16
C VAL A 140 -33.55 -25.50 10.04
N PRO A 141 -33.34 -26.74 10.51
CA PRO A 141 -32.09 -27.45 10.29
C PRO A 141 -31.83 -27.70 8.80
N VAL A 142 -30.55 -27.64 8.43
CA VAL A 142 -30.05 -28.07 7.13
C VAL A 142 -28.99 -29.14 7.34
N ALA A 143 -29.20 -30.32 6.77
CA ALA A 143 -28.14 -31.31 6.62
C ALA A 143 -27.40 -31.02 5.32
N MET A 144 -26.13 -30.62 5.46
CA MET A 144 -25.31 -30.22 4.33
C MET A 144 -24.80 -31.45 3.58
N ALA A 145 -24.55 -31.32 2.28
CA ALA A 145 -24.07 -32.41 1.42
C ALA A 145 -22.69 -32.94 1.84
N ASP A 146 -21.88 -32.12 2.52
CA ASP A 146 -20.59 -32.48 3.10
C ASP A 146 -20.71 -33.26 4.43
N GLY A 147 -21.93 -33.52 4.90
CA GLY A 147 -22.23 -34.20 6.16
C GLY A 147 -22.27 -33.28 7.39
N SER A 148 -21.92 -32.01 7.24
CA SER A 148 -22.01 -31.03 8.32
C SER A 148 -23.46 -30.60 8.58
N ARG A 149 -23.67 -29.95 9.73
CA ARG A 149 -24.98 -29.44 10.15
C ARG A 149 -24.98 -27.93 10.10
N ALA A 150 -26.08 -27.37 9.61
CA ALA A 150 -26.32 -25.94 9.55
C ALA A 150 -27.79 -25.64 9.87
N HIS A 151 -28.15 -24.38 9.79
CA HIS A 151 -29.54 -23.92 9.85
C HIS A 151 -29.74 -22.72 8.94
N ILE A 152 -31.00 -22.47 8.61
CA ILE A 152 -31.41 -21.32 7.81
C ILE A 152 -32.77 -20.80 8.26
N ASN A 153 -32.96 -19.49 8.15
CA ASN A 153 -34.25 -18.82 8.31
C ASN A 153 -35.20 -19.13 7.13
N THR A 154 -36.49 -19.32 7.40
CA THR A 154 -37.48 -19.57 6.33
C THR A 154 -38.10 -18.30 5.75
N ALA A 155 -38.01 -17.19 6.48
CA ALA A 155 -38.43 -15.86 6.05
C ALA A 155 -37.24 -14.89 6.12
N PRO A 156 -37.22 -13.82 5.29
CA PRO A 156 -36.15 -12.83 5.28
C PRO A 156 -35.83 -12.30 6.68
N GLU A 157 -34.58 -11.91 6.93
CA GLU A 157 -34.24 -11.28 8.20
C GLU A 157 -35.04 -9.99 8.45
N THR A 158 -35.44 -9.77 9.70
CA THR A 158 -36.04 -8.50 10.13
C THR A 158 -35.28 -7.97 11.33
N VAL A 159 -34.94 -6.68 11.29
CA VAL A 159 -34.37 -5.97 12.43
C VAL A 159 -35.52 -5.39 13.25
N PRO A 160 -35.61 -5.66 14.57
CA PRO A 160 -36.64 -5.04 15.41
C PRO A 160 -36.58 -3.51 15.33
N ASP A 161 -37.74 -2.84 15.33
CA ASP A 161 -37.82 -1.36 15.24
C ASP A 161 -36.94 -0.65 16.28
N ALA A 162 -36.88 -1.20 17.49
CA ALA A 162 -36.04 -0.69 18.58
C ALA A 162 -34.53 -0.67 18.25
N LEU A 163 -34.10 -1.48 17.29
CA LEU A 163 -32.73 -1.59 16.81
C LEU A 163 -32.52 -1.00 15.40
N GLY A 164 -33.60 -0.70 14.67
CA GLY A 164 -33.54 -0.31 13.26
C GLY A 164 -32.71 0.97 12.99
N GLY A 165 -32.56 1.84 13.99
CA GLY A 165 -31.70 3.03 13.90
C GLY A 165 -30.20 2.75 14.03
N VAL A 166 -29.81 1.58 14.53
CA VAL A 166 -28.41 1.25 14.89
C VAL A 166 -27.90 0.00 14.18
N VAL A 167 -28.73 -1.00 13.96
CA VAL A 167 -28.33 -2.30 13.37
C VAL A 167 -28.55 -2.25 11.86
N GLN A 168 -27.50 -2.61 11.11
CA GLN A 168 -27.52 -2.70 9.64
C GLN A 168 -28.00 -4.09 9.20
N ALA A 169 -27.48 -5.15 9.80
CA ALA A 169 -27.82 -6.53 9.45
C ALA A 169 -27.68 -7.48 10.65
N VAL A 170 -28.39 -8.61 10.58
CA VAL A 170 -28.31 -9.71 11.55
C VAL A 170 -27.86 -10.96 10.81
N LEU A 171 -26.63 -11.38 11.06
CA LEU A 171 -26.04 -12.60 10.50
C LEU A 171 -26.16 -13.77 11.49
N GLY A 172 -25.96 -14.98 11.00
CA GLY A 172 -26.03 -16.20 11.81
C GLY A 172 -27.43 -16.82 11.88
N LEU A 173 -28.45 -16.17 11.30
CA LEU A 173 -29.75 -16.80 11.03
C LEU A 173 -29.67 -17.84 9.89
N ASP A 174 -28.69 -17.65 9.01
CA ASP A 174 -28.29 -18.57 7.94
C ASP A 174 -26.82 -18.93 8.12
N THR A 175 -26.57 -20.21 8.37
CA THR A 175 -25.23 -20.83 8.44
C THR A 175 -25.02 -21.89 7.35
N ALA A 176 -26.02 -22.05 6.47
CA ALA A 176 -26.02 -23.00 5.37
C ALA A 176 -25.48 -22.38 4.08
N THR A 177 -25.70 -21.08 3.86
CA THR A 177 -25.01 -20.33 2.81
C THR A 177 -23.59 -20.04 3.27
N ARG A 178 -22.64 -20.81 2.74
CA ARG A 178 -21.22 -20.74 3.13
C ARG A 178 -20.36 -20.22 2.00
N LEU A 179 -19.30 -19.55 2.42
CA LEU A 179 -18.17 -19.24 1.59
C LEU A 179 -17.35 -20.50 1.23
N HIS A 180 -16.62 -20.44 0.13
CA HIS A 180 -15.76 -21.52 -0.34
C HIS A 180 -14.35 -21.00 -0.71
N PRO A 181 -13.27 -21.69 -0.32
CA PRO A 181 -11.93 -21.46 -0.86
C PRO A 181 -11.88 -21.66 -2.38
N HIS A 182 -11.06 -20.91 -3.11
CA HIS A 182 -10.96 -20.98 -4.58
C HIS A 182 -9.65 -21.62 -5.03
N PHE A 183 -9.27 -22.76 -4.46
CA PHE A 183 -8.11 -23.53 -4.90
C PHE A 183 -8.55 -24.70 -5.78
N VAL A 184 -7.73 -25.04 -6.77
CA VAL A 184 -7.90 -26.23 -7.60
C VAL A 184 -6.64 -27.08 -7.59
N ARG A 185 -6.77 -28.37 -7.34
CA ARG A 185 -5.65 -29.33 -7.43
C ARG A 185 -5.43 -29.75 -8.89
N ALA A 186 -4.17 -29.78 -9.33
CA ALA A 186 -3.85 -30.38 -10.61
C ALA A 186 -4.24 -31.87 -10.63
N SER A 187 -4.95 -32.32 -11.67
CA SER A 187 -5.37 -33.71 -11.76
C SER A 187 -4.17 -34.63 -12.07
N VAL A 188 -3.99 -35.71 -11.29
CA VAL A 188 -2.96 -36.75 -11.53
C VAL A 188 -3.17 -37.50 -12.87
N ALA A 189 -4.36 -37.37 -13.47
CA ALA A 189 -4.73 -37.94 -14.76
C ALA A 189 -4.32 -37.06 -15.96
N ALA A 190 -3.65 -35.93 -15.74
CA ALA A 190 -2.87 -35.22 -16.75
C ALA A 190 -1.60 -36.04 -17.08
N ARG A 191 -1.86 -37.18 -17.70
CA ARG A 191 -1.00 -38.02 -18.53
C ARG A 191 0.03 -37.12 -19.25
N ALA A 192 1.31 -37.48 -19.14
CA ALA A 192 2.51 -36.96 -19.83
C ALA A 192 2.30 -35.64 -20.60
N PRO A 193 3.03 -34.55 -20.29
CA PRO A 193 2.73 -33.22 -20.80
C PRO A 193 2.46 -33.30 -22.30
N THR A 194 1.19 -33.34 -22.69
CA THR A 194 0.82 -32.83 -23.98
C THR A 194 1.12 -31.38 -23.79
N ALA A 195 2.28 -30.94 -24.28
CA ALA A 195 2.57 -29.54 -24.44
C ALA A 195 1.36 -28.98 -25.16
N ASN A 196 0.43 -28.37 -24.42
CA ASN A 196 -0.46 -27.39 -24.99
C ASN A 196 0.51 -26.28 -25.36
N THR A 197 1.08 -26.41 -26.55
CA THR A 197 2.02 -25.44 -27.08
C THR A 197 1.29 -24.13 -27.08
N SER A 198 1.92 -23.08 -26.56
CA SER A 198 1.49 -21.73 -26.87
C SER A 198 1.25 -21.66 -28.39
N PRO A 199 0.10 -21.18 -28.88
CA PRO A 199 -0.21 -21.18 -30.31
C PRO A 199 0.78 -20.35 -31.14
N THR A 200 1.71 -19.64 -30.48
CA THR A 200 2.66 -18.72 -31.09
C THR A 200 4.11 -18.92 -30.64
N THR A 201 4.42 -19.77 -29.64
CA THR A 201 5.79 -19.92 -29.10
C THR A 201 6.12 -21.35 -28.63
N ASN A 202 7.40 -21.62 -28.32
CA ASN A 202 7.86 -22.88 -27.70
C ASN A 202 7.55 -22.98 -26.19
N ALA A 203 6.80 -22.03 -25.62
CA ALA A 203 6.46 -22.01 -24.20
C ALA A 203 5.42 -23.10 -23.83
N ILE A 204 5.49 -23.59 -22.59
CA ILE A 204 4.66 -24.67 -22.06
C ILE A 204 4.02 -24.28 -20.72
N MET A 205 2.89 -24.91 -20.38
CA MET A 205 2.31 -24.86 -19.03
C MET A 205 3.00 -25.91 -18.14
N VAL A 206 3.53 -25.46 -17.01
CA VAL A 206 4.18 -26.31 -16.00
C VAL A 206 3.97 -25.69 -14.63
N GLY A 207 3.93 -26.51 -13.58
CA GLY A 207 3.85 -25.98 -12.22
C GLY A 207 5.10 -25.17 -11.84
N HIS A 208 4.89 -24.14 -11.02
CA HIS A 208 5.91 -23.16 -10.62
C HIS A 208 6.15 -23.17 -9.12
N ASN A 209 7.41 -23.22 -8.69
CA ASN A 209 7.72 -22.88 -7.31
C ASN A 209 7.38 -21.39 -7.08
N PRO A 210 6.71 -21.02 -5.97
CA PRO A 210 6.40 -19.63 -5.65
C PRO A 210 7.54 -18.61 -5.81
N THR A 211 8.81 -19.01 -5.63
CA THR A 211 9.98 -18.13 -5.82
C THR A 211 10.30 -17.81 -7.27
N GLN A 212 9.61 -18.43 -8.25
CA GLN A 212 9.78 -18.18 -9.68
C GLN A 212 8.87 -17.04 -10.18
N PHE A 213 7.74 -16.80 -9.51
CA PHE A 213 6.80 -15.74 -9.88
C PHE A 213 7.40 -14.33 -9.97
N PRO A 214 8.39 -13.93 -9.14
CA PRO A 214 9.04 -12.62 -9.30
C PRO A 214 9.66 -12.40 -10.68
N VAL A 215 10.26 -13.45 -11.26
CA VAL A 215 10.84 -13.37 -12.61
C VAL A 215 9.73 -13.37 -13.67
N ILE A 216 8.75 -14.26 -13.53
CA ILE A 216 7.60 -14.41 -14.45
C ILE A 216 6.84 -13.08 -14.57
N TYR A 217 6.54 -12.41 -13.46
CA TYR A 217 5.80 -11.14 -13.44
C TYR A 217 6.70 -9.90 -13.51
N SER A 218 7.97 -10.07 -13.89
CA SER A 218 8.91 -8.98 -14.12
C SER A 218 9.00 -8.03 -12.91
N VAL A 219 9.17 -8.57 -11.71
CA VAL A 219 9.40 -7.80 -10.47
C VAL A 219 10.71 -7.02 -10.53
N GLY A 220 11.72 -7.54 -11.23
CA GLY A 220 13.00 -6.86 -11.45
C GLY A 220 13.66 -6.44 -10.14
N SER A 221 14.00 -5.16 -10.03
CA SER A 221 14.67 -4.60 -8.84
C SER A 221 13.71 -4.05 -7.79
N ALA A 222 12.40 -4.34 -7.87
CA ALA A 222 11.48 -3.93 -6.82
C ALA A 222 11.92 -4.51 -5.46
N PRO A 223 11.84 -3.76 -4.35
CA PRO A 223 12.25 -4.25 -3.05
C PRO A 223 11.39 -5.45 -2.64
N THR A 224 11.92 -6.28 -1.73
CA THR A 224 11.10 -7.30 -1.06
C THR A 224 10.04 -6.63 -0.20
N ALA A 225 9.02 -7.38 0.23
CA ALA A 225 7.97 -6.83 1.09
C ALA A 225 8.35 -6.82 2.59
N GLY A 226 9.64 -6.84 2.91
CA GLY A 226 10.15 -7.01 4.28
C GLY A 226 9.73 -5.93 5.29
N ASN A 227 9.16 -4.81 4.85
CA ASN A 227 8.63 -3.75 5.71
C ASN A 227 7.09 -3.77 5.83
N THR A 228 6.41 -4.64 5.09
CA THR A 228 4.95 -4.71 5.02
C THR A 228 4.43 -5.92 5.78
N THR A 229 3.48 -5.71 6.70
CA THR A 229 2.69 -6.80 7.30
C THR A 229 1.55 -7.16 6.36
N VAL A 230 1.38 -8.45 6.08
CA VAL A 230 0.32 -9.01 5.23
C VAL A 230 -0.64 -9.82 6.10
N GLY A 231 -1.94 -9.65 5.87
CA GLY A 231 -3.00 -10.45 6.51
C GLY A 231 -3.50 -11.53 5.56
N ILE A 232 -4.01 -12.62 6.11
CA ILE A 232 -4.73 -13.67 5.39
C ILE A 232 -6.02 -13.95 6.16
N ILE A 233 -7.18 -13.81 5.53
CA ILE A 233 -8.45 -14.28 6.09
C ILE A 233 -8.47 -15.80 5.93
N ALA A 234 -8.63 -16.53 7.03
CA ALA A 234 -8.58 -17.98 7.09
C ALA A 234 -9.72 -18.57 7.93
N GLU A 235 -9.82 -19.90 7.95
CA GLU A 235 -10.77 -20.68 8.75
C GLU A 235 -10.04 -21.91 9.33
N GLY A 236 -10.45 -22.34 10.52
CA GLY A 236 -10.02 -23.63 11.07
C GLY A 236 -8.70 -23.61 11.84
N ASN A 237 -8.00 -24.74 11.84
CA ASN A 237 -6.77 -24.96 12.59
C ASN A 237 -5.54 -24.79 11.69
N LEU A 238 -4.84 -23.67 11.89
CA LEU A 238 -3.69 -23.23 11.10
C LEU A 238 -2.36 -23.89 11.51
N THR A 239 -2.35 -24.88 12.41
CA THR A 239 -1.11 -25.52 12.85
C THR A 239 -0.31 -26.12 11.69
N GLN A 240 -0.98 -26.88 10.81
CA GLN A 240 -0.32 -27.51 9.67
C GLN A 240 0.15 -26.51 8.60
N PRO A 241 -0.67 -25.52 8.17
CA PRO A 241 -0.22 -24.48 7.25
C PRO A 241 1.03 -23.71 7.72
N VAL A 242 1.14 -23.43 9.02
CA VAL A 242 2.34 -22.76 9.58
C VAL A 242 3.58 -23.66 9.52
N ILE A 243 3.42 -24.96 9.74
CA ILE A 243 4.50 -25.95 9.57
C ILE A 243 4.91 -26.06 8.10
N ASP A 244 3.93 -26.10 7.20
CA ASP A 244 4.16 -26.18 5.75
C ASP A 244 4.91 -24.93 5.24
N LEU A 245 4.52 -23.73 5.71
CA LEU A 245 5.23 -22.48 5.42
C LEU A 245 6.69 -22.53 5.87
N THR A 246 6.94 -22.98 7.11
CA THR A 246 8.32 -23.10 7.64
C THR A 246 9.15 -24.06 6.80
N THR A 247 8.54 -25.15 6.33
CA THR A 247 9.18 -26.13 5.45
C THR A 247 9.49 -25.50 4.08
N PHE A 248 8.57 -24.73 3.52
CA PHE A 248 8.75 -24.01 2.26
C PHE A 248 9.90 -23.00 2.35
N GLU A 249 9.94 -22.20 3.41
CA GLU A 249 11.01 -21.23 3.67
C GLU A 249 12.38 -21.93 3.77
N THR A 250 12.44 -23.05 4.50
CA THR A 250 13.66 -23.85 4.66
C THR A 250 14.12 -24.43 3.32
N ASN A 251 13.22 -25.04 2.56
CA ASN A 251 13.52 -25.66 1.26
C ASN A 251 14.03 -24.62 0.25
N ASN A 252 13.51 -23.39 0.32
CA ASN A 252 13.88 -22.30 -0.59
C ASN A 252 14.95 -21.36 -0.03
N ARG A 253 15.48 -21.63 1.17
CA ARG A 253 16.50 -20.82 1.85
C ARG A 253 16.06 -19.35 2.03
N LEU A 254 14.79 -19.15 2.31
CA LEU A 254 14.23 -17.83 2.61
C LEU A 254 14.35 -17.52 4.11
N PRO A 255 14.46 -16.24 4.50
CA PRO A 255 14.33 -15.85 5.90
C PRO A 255 12.96 -16.27 6.45
N ALA A 256 12.95 -16.80 7.68
CA ALA A 256 11.70 -17.17 8.34
C ALA A 256 10.83 -15.94 8.59
N VAL A 257 9.57 -16.02 8.20
CA VAL A 257 8.60 -14.94 8.39
C VAL A 257 7.91 -15.09 9.74
N PRO A 258 7.84 -14.03 10.57
CA PRO A 258 7.02 -14.05 11.78
C PRO A 258 5.54 -14.27 11.44
N VAL A 259 4.90 -15.21 12.14
CA VAL A 259 3.47 -15.52 11.96
C VAL A 259 2.69 -15.25 13.25
N SER A 260 1.53 -14.62 13.13
CA SER A 260 0.52 -14.56 14.18
C SER A 260 -0.78 -15.21 13.72
N VAL A 261 -1.31 -16.12 14.53
CA VAL A 261 -2.64 -16.73 14.32
C VAL A 261 -3.62 -16.05 15.27
N ILE A 262 -4.56 -15.28 14.71
CA ILE A 262 -5.49 -14.41 15.41
C ILE A 262 -6.90 -14.96 15.23
N ASN A 263 -7.42 -15.66 16.24
CA ASN A 263 -8.78 -16.17 16.22
C ASN A 263 -9.78 -15.02 16.43
N ALA A 264 -10.69 -14.83 15.47
CA ALA A 264 -11.71 -13.78 15.51
C ALA A 264 -13.00 -14.23 16.22
N GLY A 265 -13.07 -15.49 16.64
CA GLY A 265 -14.13 -16.07 17.46
C GLY A 265 -13.64 -17.34 18.13
N THR A 266 -14.55 -18.26 18.44
CA THR A 266 -14.17 -19.57 19.02
C THR A 266 -13.30 -20.35 18.04
N PRO A 267 -12.10 -20.81 18.44
CA PRO A 267 -11.23 -21.59 17.56
C PRO A 267 -11.90 -22.86 17.06
N SER A 268 -11.77 -23.14 15.77
CA SER A 268 -12.25 -24.35 15.11
C SER A 268 -11.13 -25.40 15.01
N ALA A 269 -11.52 -26.67 15.07
CA ALA A 269 -10.61 -27.80 14.82
C ALA A 269 -10.62 -28.25 13.35
N ASP A 270 -11.38 -27.58 12.48
CA ASP A 270 -11.46 -27.90 11.06
C ASP A 270 -10.08 -27.78 10.40
N THR A 271 -9.72 -28.73 9.56
CA THR A 271 -8.47 -28.75 8.80
C THR A 271 -8.72 -28.91 7.29
N SER A 272 -9.99 -28.95 6.88
CA SER A 272 -10.41 -29.26 5.50
C SER A 272 -9.88 -28.26 4.48
N ALA A 273 -9.71 -27.01 4.89
CA ALA A 273 -9.20 -25.92 4.05
C ALA A 273 -7.68 -25.65 4.21
N ASN A 274 -6.92 -26.48 4.94
CA ASN A 274 -5.48 -26.21 5.18
C ASN A 274 -4.65 -26.04 3.90
N VAL A 275 -5.04 -26.70 2.82
CA VAL A 275 -4.43 -26.53 1.49
C VAL A 275 -4.48 -25.08 0.99
N GLU A 276 -5.57 -24.36 1.26
CA GLU A 276 -5.75 -22.94 0.90
C GLU A 276 -4.75 -22.06 1.65
N TRP A 277 -4.65 -22.23 2.97
CA TRP A 277 -3.78 -21.40 3.81
C TRP A 277 -2.28 -21.65 3.52
N SER A 278 -1.94 -22.89 3.18
CA SER A 278 -0.61 -23.26 2.68
C SER A 278 -0.33 -22.59 1.33
N LEU A 279 -1.27 -22.64 0.38
CA LEU A 279 -1.16 -21.97 -0.93
C LEU A 279 -0.97 -20.46 -0.77
N ASP A 280 -1.83 -19.80 0.00
CA ASP A 280 -1.81 -18.36 0.25
C ASP A 280 -0.46 -17.91 0.82
N SER A 281 -0.04 -18.50 1.94
CA SER A 281 1.13 -18.06 2.67
C SER A 281 2.44 -18.29 1.89
N GLN A 282 2.59 -19.45 1.25
CA GLN A 282 3.81 -19.79 0.50
C GLN A 282 3.91 -18.97 -0.78
N THR A 283 2.78 -18.73 -1.45
CA THR A 283 2.71 -17.82 -2.61
C THR A 283 3.06 -16.40 -2.22
N ILE A 284 2.49 -15.88 -1.12
CA ILE A 284 2.80 -14.54 -0.62
C ILE A 284 4.29 -14.42 -0.35
N VAL A 285 4.88 -15.34 0.41
CA VAL A 285 6.31 -15.29 0.78
C VAL A 285 7.22 -15.46 -0.44
N GLY A 286 6.93 -16.39 -1.34
CA GLY A 286 7.72 -16.65 -2.55
C GLY A 286 7.73 -15.46 -3.52
N MET A 287 6.56 -14.88 -3.82
CA MET A 287 6.43 -13.74 -4.73
C MET A 287 6.98 -12.43 -4.11
N SER A 288 6.82 -12.25 -2.81
CA SER A 288 7.29 -11.04 -2.11
C SER A 288 8.78 -11.05 -1.76
N GLY A 289 9.43 -12.22 -1.80
CA GLY A 289 10.78 -12.40 -1.27
C GLY A 289 10.86 -12.23 0.25
N GLY A 290 9.75 -12.51 0.95
CA GLY A 290 9.58 -12.29 2.39
C GLY A 290 8.75 -11.03 2.71
N VAL A 291 8.06 -11.09 3.84
CA VAL A 291 7.24 -10.00 4.41
C VAL A 291 7.69 -9.68 5.84
N LYS A 292 7.27 -8.54 6.39
CA LYS A 292 7.55 -8.19 7.80
C LYS A 292 6.94 -9.21 8.77
N GLN A 293 5.70 -9.60 8.50
CA GLN A 293 4.89 -10.51 9.32
C GLN A 293 3.66 -10.97 8.53
N ILE A 294 3.23 -12.20 8.76
CA ILE A 294 1.92 -12.72 8.32
C ILE A 294 0.96 -12.78 9.52
N ASN A 295 -0.22 -12.21 9.36
CA ASN A 295 -1.33 -12.32 10.31
C ASN A 295 -2.45 -13.16 9.70
N PHE A 296 -2.65 -14.38 10.20
CA PHE A 296 -3.86 -15.15 9.89
C PHE A 296 -5.01 -14.66 10.78
N TYR A 297 -6.06 -14.12 10.18
CA TYR A 297 -7.30 -13.76 10.85
C TYR A 297 -8.29 -14.90 10.65
N VAL A 298 -8.48 -15.71 11.68
CA VAL A 298 -9.12 -17.02 11.59
C VAL A 298 -10.56 -16.94 12.06
N ALA A 299 -11.49 -17.19 11.15
CA ALA A 299 -12.91 -17.33 11.43
C ALA A 299 -13.24 -18.73 12.00
N PRO A 300 -14.28 -18.85 12.85
CA PRO A 300 -14.77 -20.14 13.33
C PRO A 300 -15.34 -21.09 12.26
N SER A 301 -15.91 -20.56 11.17
CA SER A 301 -16.47 -21.34 10.07
C SER A 301 -16.64 -20.49 8.82
N PHE A 302 -16.97 -21.10 7.68
CA PHE A 302 -17.30 -20.41 6.42
C PHE A 302 -18.66 -19.72 6.39
N ALA A 303 -19.42 -19.69 7.49
CA ALA A 303 -20.65 -18.92 7.57
C ALA A 303 -20.35 -17.41 7.51
N TRP A 304 -21.25 -16.64 6.90
CA TRP A 304 -21.10 -15.18 6.79
C TRP A 304 -20.97 -14.47 8.14
N SER A 305 -21.64 -14.96 9.19
CA SER A 305 -21.50 -14.43 10.56
C SER A 305 -20.06 -14.46 11.04
N ASP A 306 -19.39 -15.59 10.84
CA ASP A 306 -18.09 -15.90 11.39
C ASP A 306 -16.98 -15.25 10.56
N MET A 307 -17.20 -15.18 9.24
CA MET A 307 -16.34 -14.47 8.30
C MET A 307 -16.37 -12.96 8.53
N ALA A 308 -17.53 -12.40 8.89
CA ALA A 308 -17.63 -11.01 9.29
C ALA A 308 -16.74 -10.69 10.50
N LEU A 309 -16.60 -11.62 11.46
CA LEU A 309 -15.70 -11.45 12.61
C LEU A 309 -14.24 -11.37 12.18
N ALA A 310 -13.78 -12.27 11.31
CA ALA A 310 -12.40 -12.27 10.83
C ALA A 310 -12.07 -11.02 9.99
N ILE A 311 -12.96 -10.63 9.10
CA ILE A 311 -12.83 -9.40 8.31
C ILE A 311 -12.79 -8.18 9.23
N ASN A 312 -13.74 -8.06 10.16
CA ASN A 312 -13.78 -6.96 11.11
C ASN A 312 -12.55 -6.93 12.02
N ARG A 313 -12.00 -8.09 12.40
CA ARG A 313 -10.78 -8.18 13.19
C ARG A 313 -9.57 -7.65 12.42
N ALA A 314 -9.42 -8.05 11.15
CA ALA A 314 -8.36 -7.55 10.27
C ALA A 314 -8.43 -6.02 10.08
N VAL A 315 -9.65 -5.48 9.97
CA VAL A 315 -9.91 -4.05 9.89
C VAL A 315 -9.64 -3.34 11.21
N SER A 316 -10.16 -3.86 12.33
CA SER A 316 -10.01 -3.22 13.64
C SER A 316 -8.57 -3.23 14.15
N ASP A 317 -7.81 -4.31 13.89
CA ASP A 317 -6.40 -4.37 14.29
C ASP A 317 -5.55 -3.40 13.44
N ASN A 318 -5.90 -3.21 12.16
CA ASN A 318 -5.25 -2.29 11.22
C ASN A 318 -3.70 -2.42 11.17
N THR A 319 -3.20 -3.62 11.43
CA THR A 319 -1.75 -3.93 11.44
C THR A 319 -1.26 -4.34 10.06
N ALA A 320 -2.07 -5.13 9.33
CA ALA A 320 -1.80 -5.52 7.96
C ALA A 320 -2.18 -4.40 7.00
N ARG A 321 -1.33 -4.10 6.01
CA ARG A 321 -1.64 -3.13 4.93
C ARG A 321 -2.24 -3.77 3.70
N VAL A 322 -1.96 -5.05 3.49
CA VAL A 322 -2.59 -5.88 2.45
C VAL A 322 -3.18 -7.09 3.14
N VAL A 323 -4.42 -7.44 2.80
CA VAL A 323 -5.11 -8.61 3.36
C VAL A 323 -5.55 -9.48 2.19
N ASN A 324 -5.05 -10.71 2.14
CA ASN A 324 -5.48 -11.72 1.18
C ASN A 324 -6.75 -12.40 1.67
N MET A 325 -7.69 -12.64 0.76
CA MET A 325 -8.90 -13.41 1.02
C MET A 325 -9.22 -14.27 -0.21
N SER A 326 -8.67 -15.47 -0.20
CA SER A 326 -8.82 -16.48 -1.26
C SER A 326 -10.12 -17.30 -1.10
N ILE A 327 -11.22 -16.61 -0.79
CA ILE A 327 -12.48 -17.20 -0.36
C ILE A 327 -13.64 -16.34 -0.91
N GLY A 328 -14.70 -16.97 -1.41
CA GLY A 328 -15.89 -16.26 -1.89
C GLY A 328 -17.11 -17.16 -2.05
N GLY A 329 -18.21 -16.55 -2.48
CA GLY A 329 -19.44 -17.25 -2.78
C GLY A 329 -20.39 -16.39 -3.60
N CYS A 330 -21.51 -16.97 -4.00
CA CYS A 330 -22.56 -16.33 -4.78
C CYS A 330 -23.00 -14.95 -4.23
N GLU A 331 -22.82 -13.88 -5.02
CA GLU A 331 -23.22 -12.52 -4.59
C GLU A 331 -24.72 -12.41 -4.31
N ASN A 332 -25.57 -13.18 -5.00
CA ASN A 332 -27.02 -13.15 -4.83
C ASN A 332 -27.46 -13.48 -3.40
N TRP A 333 -26.65 -14.24 -2.68
CA TRP A 333 -26.95 -14.77 -1.36
C TRP A 333 -26.10 -14.14 -0.26
N ALA A 334 -25.20 -13.22 -0.63
CA ALA A 334 -24.26 -12.58 0.25
C ALA A 334 -24.86 -11.33 0.92
N PRO A 335 -24.46 -11.00 2.16
CA PRO A 335 -24.92 -9.81 2.87
C PRO A 335 -24.12 -8.55 2.45
N THR A 336 -24.09 -8.28 1.14
CA THR A 336 -23.15 -7.34 0.49
C THR A 336 -23.11 -5.97 1.17
N ALA A 337 -24.27 -5.32 1.34
CA ALA A 337 -24.37 -3.98 1.91
C ALA A 337 -23.81 -3.85 3.34
N SER A 338 -23.92 -4.91 4.16
CA SER A 338 -23.41 -4.89 5.54
C SER A 338 -21.91 -5.20 5.62
N MET A 339 -21.42 -6.06 4.74
CA MET A 339 -20.01 -6.44 4.67
C MET A 339 -19.17 -5.34 4.04
N ASP A 340 -19.72 -4.63 3.06
CA ASP A 340 -19.06 -3.49 2.40
C ASP A 340 -18.72 -2.35 3.36
N VAL A 341 -19.49 -2.14 4.42
CA VAL A 341 -19.14 -1.18 5.46
C VAL A 341 -17.77 -1.50 6.08
N LEU A 342 -17.45 -2.78 6.29
CA LEU A 342 -16.17 -3.20 6.87
C LEU A 342 -15.02 -2.97 5.88
N PHE A 343 -15.22 -3.32 4.60
CA PHE A 343 -14.22 -3.08 3.56
C PHE A 343 -14.01 -1.59 3.28
N GLU A 344 -15.08 -0.79 3.31
CA GLU A 344 -15.01 0.67 3.17
C GLU A 344 -14.18 1.30 4.30
N MET A 345 -14.35 0.83 5.55
CA MET A 345 -13.50 1.24 6.67
C MET A 345 -12.04 0.82 6.46
N ALA A 346 -11.79 -0.37 5.90
CA ALA A 346 -10.44 -0.82 5.52
C ALA A 346 -9.79 0.15 4.53
N VAL A 347 -10.51 0.53 3.47
CA VAL A 347 -10.06 1.49 2.46
C VAL A 347 -9.80 2.87 3.08
N ALA A 348 -10.66 3.33 3.99
CA ALA A 348 -10.53 4.61 4.66
C ALA A 348 -9.23 4.72 5.49
N GLN A 349 -8.75 3.61 6.04
CA GLN A 349 -7.47 3.54 6.77
C GLN A 349 -6.29 3.03 5.95
N GLY A 350 -6.46 2.85 4.64
CA GLY A 350 -5.38 2.52 3.71
C GLY A 350 -4.99 1.04 3.67
N GLN A 351 -5.90 0.13 4.03
CA GLN A 351 -5.75 -1.29 3.76
C GLN A 351 -6.24 -1.63 2.34
N THR A 352 -5.62 -2.63 1.73
CA THR A 352 -6.07 -3.24 0.48
C THR A 352 -6.44 -4.69 0.74
N PHE A 353 -7.70 -5.05 0.48
CA PHE A 353 -8.11 -6.46 0.39
C PHE A 353 -7.89 -6.97 -1.02
N SER A 354 -7.16 -8.09 -1.16
CA SER A 354 -6.98 -8.86 -2.39
C SER A 354 -7.91 -10.06 -2.34
N VAL A 355 -8.86 -10.17 -3.27
CA VAL A 355 -9.92 -11.18 -3.23
C VAL A 355 -9.96 -11.96 -4.53
N SER A 356 -9.93 -13.28 -4.43
CA SER A 356 -10.02 -14.17 -5.58
C SER A 356 -11.42 -14.14 -6.21
N THR A 357 -11.50 -14.06 -7.54
CA THR A 357 -12.80 -13.89 -8.22
C THR A 357 -13.60 -15.17 -8.40
N GLY A 358 -12.99 -16.34 -8.22
CA GLY A 358 -13.64 -17.64 -8.31
C GLY A 358 -13.09 -18.58 -9.36
N ASP A 359 -13.54 -19.83 -9.25
CA ASP A 359 -13.02 -20.97 -10.03
C ASP A 359 -14.14 -21.73 -10.77
N SER A 360 -15.24 -21.05 -11.04
CA SER A 360 -16.43 -21.62 -11.72
C SER A 360 -16.83 -20.79 -12.95
N GLY A 361 -15.86 -20.07 -13.50
CA GLY A 361 -16.01 -19.17 -14.64
C GLY A 361 -17.03 -18.08 -14.36
N SER A 362 -17.87 -17.79 -15.34
CA SER A 362 -18.95 -16.80 -15.26
C SER A 362 -20.15 -17.19 -14.40
N VAL A 363 -20.08 -18.30 -13.63
CA VAL A 363 -21.11 -18.75 -12.69
C VAL A 363 -20.50 -18.91 -11.31
N ALA A 364 -20.80 -17.97 -10.41
CA ALA A 364 -20.29 -18.00 -9.04
C ALA A 364 -20.63 -19.30 -8.29
N TYR A 365 -19.76 -19.71 -7.37
CA TYR A 365 -20.00 -20.89 -6.55
C TYR A 365 -21.30 -20.72 -5.74
N GLY A 366 -22.22 -21.69 -5.86
CA GLY A 366 -23.53 -21.63 -5.21
C GLY A 366 -24.58 -20.76 -5.90
N CYS A 367 -24.26 -20.16 -7.05
CA CYS A 367 -25.21 -19.48 -7.92
C CYS A 367 -25.68 -20.38 -9.08
N SER A 368 -26.72 -19.95 -9.78
CA SER A 368 -27.11 -20.46 -11.09
C SER A 368 -27.21 -19.32 -12.10
N GLY A 369 -26.85 -19.60 -13.36
CA GLY A 369 -26.75 -18.57 -14.39
C GLY A 369 -25.56 -17.63 -14.20
N THR A 370 -25.38 -16.73 -15.16
CA THR A 370 -24.26 -15.78 -15.14
C THR A 370 -24.30 -14.92 -13.88
N SER A 371 -23.22 -14.96 -13.11
CA SER A 371 -23.13 -14.37 -11.78
C SER A 371 -21.66 -14.16 -11.39
N VAL A 372 -21.44 -13.37 -10.35
CA VAL A 372 -20.10 -13.08 -9.83
C VAL A 372 -20.01 -13.38 -8.34
N GLN A 373 -18.79 -13.50 -7.84
CA GLN A 373 -18.55 -13.86 -6.45
C GLN A 373 -18.41 -12.63 -5.57
N TYR A 374 -18.95 -12.72 -4.36
CA TYR A 374 -18.71 -11.79 -3.26
C TYR A 374 -17.79 -12.49 -2.24
N PRO A 375 -16.76 -11.82 -1.66
CA PRO A 375 -16.54 -10.37 -1.68
C PRO A 375 -15.88 -9.76 -2.92
N ALA A 376 -15.47 -10.54 -3.92
CA ALA A 376 -14.78 -10.02 -5.09
C ALA A 376 -15.57 -8.97 -5.88
N SER A 377 -16.90 -8.95 -5.80
CA SER A 377 -17.76 -7.92 -6.38
C SER A 377 -17.84 -6.62 -5.59
N SER A 378 -17.30 -6.56 -4.37
CA SER A 378 -17.25 -5.31 -3.59
C SER A 378 -16.37 -4.24 -4.28
N PRO A 379 -16.80 -2.98 -4.40
CA PRO A 379 -15.97 -1.89 -4.91
C PRO A 379 -14.83 -1.48 -3.95
N TYR A 380 -14.82 -2.01 -2.73
CA TYR A 380 -13.82 -1.72 -1.70
C TYR A 380 -12.72 -2.79 -1.58
N VAL A 381 -12.68 -3.73 -2.52
CA VAL A 381 -11.62 -4.74 -2.64
C VAL A 381 -11.03 -4.75 -4.05
N VAL A 382 -9.86 -5.37 -4.20
CA VAL A 382 -9.29 -5.70 -5.51
C VAL A 382 -9.68 -7.12 -5.85
N ALA A 383 -10.40 -7.27 -6.96
CA ALA A 383 -10.83 -8.54 -7.52
C ALA A 383 -9.76 -9.09 -8.45
N VAL A 384 -9.20 -10.25 -8.12
CA VAL A 384 -8.05 -10.83 -8.83
C VAL A 384 -8.48 -12.11 -9.57
N GLY A 385 -8.50 -12.01 -10.90
CA GLY A 385 -8.88 -13.09 -11.80
C GLY A 385 -7.72 -14.00 -12.19
N GLY A 386 -8.02 -14.96 -13.06
CA GLY A 386 -7.12 -16.07 -13.37
C GLY A 386 -6.70 -16.18 -14.83
N THR A 387 -5.44 -16.53 -15.05
CA THR A 387 -4.87 -16.86 -16.36
C THR A 387 -4.28 -18.27 -16.38
N SER A 388 -4.17 -18.86 -17.57
CA SER A 388 -3.28 -19.99 -17.85
C SER A 388 -1.93 -19.46 -18.29
N LEU A 389 -0.87 -19.79 -17.55
CA LEU A 389 0.47 -19.24 -17.75
C LEU A 389 1.38 -20.20 -18.54
N TYR A 390 2.04 -19.66 -19.55
CA TYR A 390 3.05 -20.35 -20.35
C TYR A 390 4.43 -19.77 -20.06
N THR A 391 5.42 -20.64 -19.82
CA THR A 391 6.81 -20.24 -19.59
C THR A 391 7.77 -20.91 -20.57
N ASN A 392 8.87 -20.21 -20.87
CA ASN A 392 9.96 -20.74 -21.68
C ASN A 392 10.79 -21.73 -20.87
N GLY A 393 11.60 -22.57 -21.54
CA GLY A 393 12.46 -23.56 -20.87
C GLY A 393 13.48 -22.99 -19.86
N ASN A 394 13.71 -21.68 -19.85
CA ASN A 394 14.53 -20.98 -18.85
C ASN A 394 13.72 -20.39 -17.67
N GLY A 395 12.41 -20.68 -17.58
CA GLY A 395 11.50 -20.19 -16.53
C GLY A 395 11.02 -18.74 -16.71
N SER A 396 11.36 -18.08 -17.83
CA SER A 396 10.83 -16.74 -18.13
C SER A 396 9.42 -16.81 -18.71
N TYR A 397 8.68 -15.71 -18.58
CA TYR A 397 7.36 -15.53 -19.18
C TYR A 397 7.36 -15.84 -20.69
N GLY A 398 6.40 -16.66 -21.13
CA GLY A 398 6.20 -17.05 -22.53
C GLY A 398 4.80 -16.70 -23.09
N GLY A 399 3.84 -16.37 -22.24
CA GLY A 399 2.49 -15.97 -22.64
C GLY A 399 1.46 -16.28 -21.56
N GLU A 400 0.28 -15.66 -21.67
CA GLU A 400 -0.89 -15.94 -20.82
C GLU A 400 -2.15 -15.99 -21.69
N MET A 401 -3.10 -16.82 -21.27
CA MET A 401 -4.47 -16.85 -21.79
C MET A 401 -5.45 -16.74 -20.63
N ALA A 402 -6.70 -16.39 -20.91
CA ALA A 402 -7.75 -16.47 -19.91
C ALA A 402 -7.91 -17.91 -19.42
N TRP A 403 -7.90 -18.11 -18.10
CA TRP A 403 -8.26 -19.40 -17.53
C TRP A 403 -9.77 -19.57 -17.61
N ASP A 404 -10.22 -20.68 -18.18
CA ASP A 404 -11.64 -20.90 -18.50
C ASP A 404 -12.56 -20.98 -17.28
N SER A 405 -11.98 -21.32 -16.14
CA SER A 405 -12.66 -21.40 -14.86
C SER A 405 -12.47 -20.13 -14.03
N GLY A 406 -11.72 -19.14 -14.51
CA GLY A 406 -11.50 -17.86 -13.83
C GLY A 406 -12.80 -17.05 -13.68
N GLY A 407 -13.13 -16.68 -12.44
CA GLY A 407 -14.32 -15.92 -12.12
C GLY A 407 -14.29 -14.51 -12.69
N GLY A 408 -15.43 -14.03 -13.19
CA GLY A 408 -15.52 -12.68 -13.75
C GLY A 408 -16.87 -12.39 -14.39
N GLY A 409 -17.21 -11.09 -14.48
CA GLY A 409 -18.51 -10.62 -14.95
C GLY A 409 -18.90 -9.26 -14.36
N SER A 410 -20.18 -8.93 -14.47
CA SER A 410 -20.76 -7.74 -13.87
C SER A 410 -21.51 -8.13 -12.60
N SER A 411 -21.36 -7.35 -11.52
CA SER A 411 -22.25 -7.47 -10.36
C SER A 411 -23.69 -7.15 -10.75
N GLY A 412 -24.64 -7.74 -10.03
CA GLY A 412 -26.06 -7.37 -10.03
C GLY A 412 -26.46 -6.42 -8.90
N PHE A 413 -25.56 -6.10 -7.98
CA PHE A 413 -25.85 -5.33 -6.76
C PHE A 413 -24.98 -4.09 -6.63
N GLU A 414 -23.67 -4.22 -6.88
CA GLU A 414 -22.71 -3.17 -6.60
C GLU A 414 -22.62 -2.16 -7.74
N PRO A 415 -22.93 -0.87 -7.52
CA PRO A 415 -22.83 0.15 -8.57
C PRO A 415 -21.42 0.29 -9.10
N ILE A 416 -21.29 0.72 -10.36
CA ILE A 416 -19.97 0.98 -10.95
C ILE A 416 -19.23 2.07 -10.14
N PRO A 417 -18.01 1.81 -9.64
CA PRO A 417 -17.25 2.82 -8.93
C PRO A 417 -16.67 3.86 -9.89
N THR A 418 -16.42 5.07 -9.39
CA THR A 418 -15.99 6.22 -10.23
C THR A 418 -14.70 5.93 -11.01
N TRP A 419 -13.78 5.17 -10.44
CA TRP A 419 -12.51 4.80 -11.09
C TRP A 419 -12.67 3.77 -12.23
N GLN A 420 -13.78 3.03 -12.30
CA GLN A 420 -14.15 2.17 -13.44
C GLN A 420 -14.98 2.89 -14.50
N SER A 421 -15.59 4.04 -14.18
CA SER A 421 -16.54 4.73 -15.08
C SER A 421 -15.95 5.16 -16.43
N ASN A 422 -14.64 5.38 -16.50
CA ASN A 422 -13.92 5.78 -17.72
C ASN A 422 -13.36 4.60 -18.52
N VAL A 423 -13.55 3.36 -18.05
CA VAL A 423 -13.13 2.16 -18.79
C VAL A 423 -14.04 2.00 -20.02
N PRO A 424 -13.49 2.00 -21.25
CA PRO A 424 -14.29 1.96 -22.47
C PRO A 424 -15.31 0.81 -22.52
N GLN A 425 -14.90 -0.39 -22.07
CA GLN A 425 -15.68 -1.62 -22.06
C GLN A 425 -16.83 -1.61 -21.03
N LEU A 426 -16.74 -0.73 -20.03
CA LEU A 426 -17.76 -0.56 -18.99
C LEU A 426 -18.67 0.65 -19.23
N LYS A 427 -18.44 1.41 -20.31
CA LYS A 427 -19.22 2.62 -20.60
C LYS A 427 -20.71 2.32 -20.69
N GLY A 428 -21.51 3.02 -19.89
CA GLY A 428 -22.98 2.87 -19.87
C GLY A 428 -23.49 1.66 -19.08
N ARG A 429 -22.61 0.90 -18.41
CA ARG A 429 -22.99 -0.14 -17.44
C ARG A 429 -23.33 0.50 -16.10
N ALA A 430 -24.27 -0.11 -15.38
CA ALA A 430 -24.72 0.39 -14.07
C ALA A 430 -23.92 -0.19 -12.89
N PHE A 431 -23.32 -1.36 -13.06
CA PHE A 431 -22.75 -2.15 -11.98
C PHE A 431 -21.24 -2.41 -12.18
N ARG A 432 -20.55 -2.69 -11.08
CA ARG A 432 -19.11 -2.98 -11.01
C ARG A 432 -18.77 -4.17 -11.91
N GLY A 433 -17.73 -4.00 -12.73
CA GLY A 433 -17.13 -5.09 -13.49
C GLY A 433 -15.98 -5.75 -12.72
N LEU A 434 -15.79 -7.05 -12.91
CA LEU A 434 -14.65 -7.79 -12.36
C LEU A 434 -14.14 -8.87 -13.34
N PRO A 435 -12.85 -9.26 -13.24
CA PRO A 435 -11.86 -8.83 -12.25
C PRO A 435 -11.27 -7.43 -12.54
N ASP A 436 -10.49 -6.89 -11.59
CA ASP A 436 -9.71 -5.66 -11.81
C ASP A 436 -8.45 -5.95 -12.63
N LEU A 437 -7.79 -7.08 -12.34
CA LEU A 437 -6.58 -7.60 -12.99
C LEU A 437 -6.49 -9.12 -12.78
N ALA A 438 -5.53 -9.79 -13.40
CA ALA A 438 -5.36 -11.23 -13.27
C ALA A 438 -3.90 -11.66 -13.03
N PHE A 439 -3.74 -12.87 -12.50
CA PHE A 439 -2.48 -13.60 -12.39
C PHE A 439 -2.73 -15.09 -12.71
N ASP A 440 -1.69 -15.91 -12.69
CA ASP A 440 -1.80 -17.35 -12.88
C ASP A 440 -2.79 -17.98 -11.90
N ALA A 441 -3.61 -18.87 -12.44
CA ALA A 441 -4.66 -19.60 -11.73
C ALA A 441 -4.87 -21.01 -12.28
N ASP A 442 -4.42 -21.32 -13.49
CA ASP A 442 -4.64 -22.65 -14.04
C ASP A 442 -3.83 -23.69 -13.26
N PRO A 443 -4.43 -24.74 -12.68
CA PRO A 443 -3.68 -25.74 -11.93
C PRO A 443 -2.61 -26.48 -12.77
N ASN A 444 -2.68 -26.42 -14.10
CA ASN A 444 -1.63 -26.98 -14.97
C ASN A 444 -0.36 -26.10 -15.03
N SER A 445 -0.48 -24.80 -14.76
CA SER A 445 0.64 -23.86 -14.61
C SER A 445 0.86 -23.40 -13.16
N GLY A 446 0.00 -23.81 -12.23
CA GLY A 446 -0.08 -23.26 -10.89
C GLY A 446 1.12 -23.50 -9.97
N ALA A 447 0.97 -23.11 -8.71
CA ALA A 447 2.05 -23.13 -7.74
C ALA A 447 2.33 -24.53 -7.16
N GLN A 448 3.60 -24.85 -6.98
CA GLN A 448 4.10 -26.01 -6.26
C GLN A 448 4.16 -25.70 -4.77
N ILE A 449 3.18 -26.19 -4.01
CA ILE A 449 2.92 -25.87 -2.62
C ILE A 449 3.13 -27.08 -1.73
N ILE A 450 3.71 -26.86 -0.56
CA ILE A 450 3.82 -27.89 0.48
C ILE A 450 2.50 -27.96 1.23
N VAL A 451 1.86 -29.13 1.24
CA VAL A 451 0.59 -29.39 1.91
C VAL A 451 0.73 -30.66 2.74
N GLY A 452 0.66 -30.55 4.07
CA GLY A 452 0.89 -31.70 4.95
C GLY A 452 2.29 -32.31 4.77
N GLY A 453 3.28 -31.48 4.46
CA GLY A 453 4.65 -31.91 4.13
C GLY A 453 4.85 -32.53 2.73
N GLN A 454 3.81 -32.64 1.89
CA GLN A 454 3.92 -33.14 0.51
C GLN A 454 3.87 -32.00 -0.50
N LEU A 455 4.62 -32.12 -1.60
CA LEU A 455 4.56 -31.13 -2.69
C LEU A 455 3.37 -31.44 -3.61
N GLU A 456 2.50 -30.45 -3.80
CA GLU A 456 1.35 -30.52 -4.69
C GLU A 456 1.38 -29.34 -5.66
N THR A 457 0.76 -29.48 -6.84
CA THR A 457 0.56 -28.35 -7.76
C THR A 457 -0.89 -27.87 -7.67
N LEU A 458 -1.05 -26.60 -7.32
CA LEU A 458 -2.32 -25.96 -7.02
C LEU A 458 -2.50 -24.71 -7.88
N GLY A 459 -3.69 -24.53 -8.43
CA GLY A 459 -4.15 -23.31 -9.05
C GLY A 459 -5.41 -22.80 -8.35
N GLY A 460 -6.35 -22.31 -9.12
CA GLY A 460 -7.46 -21.50 -8.66
C GLY A 460 -7.09 -20.01 -8.61
N THR A 461 -8.09 -19.14 -8.61
CA THR A 461 -7.90 -17.72 -8.34
C THR A 461 -7.40 -17.48 -6.90
N SER A 462 -7.45 -18.49 -6.03
CA SER A 462 -6.69 -18.56 -4.78
C SER A 462 -5.18 -18.54 -4.95
N LEU A 463 -4.63 -18.84 -6.14
CA LEU A 463 -3.23 -18.55 -6.44
C LEU A 463 -3.06 -17.07 -6.83
N SER A 464 -4.00 -16.55 -7.62
CA SER A 464 -3.89 -15.20 -8.18
C SER A 464 -4.00 -14.10 -7.13
N ALA A 465 -4.93 -14.22 -6.18
CA ALA A 465 -5.12 -13.25 -5.10
C ALA A 465 -3.84 -13.05 -4.23
N PRO A 466 -3.15 -14.09 -3.75
CA PRO A 466 -1.91 -13.92 -3.00
C PRO A 466 -0.75 -13.43 -3.86
N LEU A 467 -0.71 -13.72 -5.17
CA LEU A 467 0.26 -13.12 -6.10
C LEU A 467 0.10 -11.60 -6.19
N PHE A 468 -1.14 -11.12 -6.27
CA PHE A 468 -1.42 -9.69 -6.19
C PHE A 468 -1.08 -9.13 -4.81
N ALA A 469 -1.46 -9.81 -3.73
CA ALA A 469 -1.20 -9.34 -2.37
C ALA A 469 0.30 -9.15 -2.12
N ALA A 470 1.13 -10.10 -2.56
CA ALA A 470 2.58 -10.00 -2.54
C ALA A 470 3.10 -8.84 -3.40
N THR A 471 2.59 -8.68 -4.62
CA THR A 471 2.95 -7.59 -5.52
C THR A 471 2.70 -6.23 -4.88
N TRP A 472 1.50 -6.02 -4.33
CA TRP A 472 1.15 -4.77 -3.66
C TRP A 472 1.98 -4.55 -2.39
N ALA A 473 2.25 -5.61 -1.62
CA ALA A 473 3.08 -5.52 -0.43
C ALA A 473 4.53 -5.09 -0.74
N ARG A 474 5.11 -5.53 -1.87
CA ARG A 474 6.42 -5.06 -2.35
C ARG A 474 6.40 -3.58 -2.69
N LEU A 475 5.37 -3.12 -3.38
CA LEU A 475 5.20 -1.71 -3.71
C LEU A 475 5.12 -0.85 -2.44
N LEU A 476 4.34 -1.28 -1.45
CA LEU A 476 4.21 -0.60 -0.16
C LEU A 476 5.49 -0.61 0.69
N SER A 477 6.35 -1.63 0.53
CA SER A 477 7.66 -1.67 1.18
C SER A 477 8.70 -0.76 0.52
N GLY A 478 8.45 -0.32 -0.72
CA GLY A 478 9.31 0.62 -1.42
C GLY A 478 9.09 2.08 -1.02
N SER A 479 10.09 2.92 -1.28
CA SER A 479 10.04 4.36 -1.05
C SER A 479 9.22 5.08 -2.13
N CYS A 480 7.92 4.83 -2.18
CA CYS A 480 7.00 5.62 -3.01
C CYS A 480 6.84 7.02 -2.37
N ALA A 481 6.89 8.09 -3.17
CA ALA A 481 6.82 9.47 -2.65
C ALA A 481 5.49 9.77 -1.93
N THR A 482 4.42 9.07 -2.32
CA THR A 482 3.10 9.11 -1.69
C THR A 482 2.67 7.70 -1.31
N ASN A 483 1.95 7.57 -0.20
CA ASN A 483 1.31 6.30 0.17
C ASN A 483 0.23 5.97 -0.88
N PRO A 484 0.35 4.86 -1.64
CA PRO A 484 -0.57 4.54 -2.72
C PRO A 484 -1.95 4.06 -2.22
N GLY A 485 -2.10 3.82 -0.91
CA GLY A 485 -3.38 3.51 -0.27
C GLY A 485 -4.07 2.27 -0.83
N PHE A 486 -5.39 2.35 -1.00
CA PHE A 486 -6.18 1.29 -1.63
C PHE A 486 -5.84 1.18 -3.12
N ALA A 487 -5.54 -0.05 -3.57
CA ALA A 487 -4.84 -0.25 -4.83
C ALA A 487 -5.68 -0.01 -6.09
N ALA A 488 -6.96 -0.39 -6.11
CA ALA A 488 -7.76 -0.37 -7.36
C ALA A 488 -7.79 1.02 -8.03
N PRO A 489 -8.21 2.11 -7.36
CA PRO A 489 -8.21 3.45 -7.95
C PRO A 489 -6.83 3.89 -8.47
N THR A 490 -5.78 3.58 -7.71
CA THR A 490 -4.38 3.88 -8.06
C THR A 490 -3.95 3.14 -9.33
N ILE A 491 -4.30 1.86 -9.44
CA ILE A 491 -4.00 1.02 -10.61
C ILE A 491 -4.74 1.50 -11.86
N TYR A 492 -6.05 1.78 -11.76
CA TYR A 492 -6.84 2.27 -12.88
C TYR A 492 -6.34 3.64 -13.36
N SER A 493 -5.96 4.53 -12.43
CA SER A 493 -5.33 5.81 -12.77
C SER A 493 -3.98 5.63 -13.46
N ALA A 494 -3.13 4.73 -12.95
CA ALA A 494 -1.81 4.48 -13.53
C ALA A 494 -1.92 3.86 -14.93
N GLN A 495 -2.87 2.94 -15.14
CA GLN A 495 -3.11 2.31 -16.45
C GLN A 495 -3.63 3.32 -17.49
N ALA A 496 -4.45 4.28 -17.08
CA ALA A 496 -4.91 5.35 -17.96
C ALA A 496 -3.75 6.22 -18.48
N THR A 497 -2.66 6.37 -17.72
CA THR A 497 -1.48 7.16 -18.12
C THR A 497 -0.36 6.32 -18.74
N THR A 498 -0.25 5.05 -18.35
CA THR A 498 0.80 4.14 -18.78
C THR A 498 0.18 2.81 -19.22
N PRO A 499 -0.30 2.71 -20.48
CA PRO A 499 -1.00 1.50 -20.95
C PRO A 499 -0.16 0.22 -20.95
N SER A 500 1.16 0.32 -20.80
CA SER A 500 2.12 -0.79 -20.76
C SER A 500 2.31 -1.42 -19.37
N ILE A 501 1.53 -1.02 -18.36
CA ILE A 501 1.60 -1.62 -17.02
C ILE A 501 1.18 -3.08 -17.05
N PHE A 502 0.19 -3.42 -17.87
CA PHE A 502 -0.33 -4.78 -17.96
C PHE A 502 0.05 -5.47 -19.26
N ARG A 503 0.25 -6.78 -19.17
CA ARG A 503 0.18 -7.70 -20.29
C ARG A 503 -1.30 -7.94 -20.54
N ASP A 504 -1.78 -7.45 -21.69
CA ASP A 504 -3.18 -7.57 -22.11
C ASP A 504 -3.47 -9.00 -22.55
N ILE A 505 -4.41 -9.69 -21.89
CA ILE A 505 -4.82 -11.05 -22.23
C ILE A 505 -6.01 -10.95 -23.17
N THR A 506 -5.82 -11.38 -24.41
CA THR A 506 -6.80 -11.15 -25.49
C THR A 506 -7.42 -12.43 -26.04
N TYR A 507 -7.14 -13.58 -25.40
CA TYR A 507 -7.57 -14.89 -25.87
C TYR A 507 -8.10 -15.77 -24.73
N GLY A 508 -9.18 -16.50 -25.03
CA GLY A 508 -9.89 -17.37 -24.09
C GLY A 508 -11.20 -16.76 -23.60
N SER A 509 -11.93 -17.52 -22.78
CA SER A 509 -13.23 -17.12 -22.22
C SER A 509 -13.46 -17.83 -20.89
N ASN A 510 -14.29 -17.27 -20.00
CA ASN A 510 -14.73 -17.93 -18.77
C ASN A 510 -16.15 -18.51 -18.85
N GLY A 511 -16.55 -18.91 -20.05
CA GLY A 511 -17.94 -19.25 -20.38
C GLY A 511 -18.66 -18.08 -21.05
N ALA A 512 -19.39 -17.26 -20.29
CA ALA A 512 -20.25 -16.20 -20.83
C ALA A 512 -19.50 -14.98 -21.37
N TYR A 513 -18.26 -14.75 -20.95
CA TYR A 513 -17.44 -13.61 -21.37
C TYR A 513 -16.17 -14.09 -22.06
N SER A 514 -15.70 -13.31 -23.04
CA SER A 514 -14.44 -13.56 -23.75
C SER A 514 -13.42 -12.49 -23.40
N ALA A 515 -12.15 -12.90 -23.31
CA ALA A 515 -11.03 -11.99 -23.20
C ALA A 515 -10.88 -11.17 -24.49
N GLY A 516 -10.34 -9.95 -24.38
CA GLY A 516 -10.26 -9.02 -25.50
C GLY A 516 -9.33 -7.86 -25.21
N SER A 517 -9.12 -6.98 -26.18
CA SER A 517 -8.17 -5.87 -25.98
C SER A 517 -8.62 -4.89 -24.90
N GLY A 518 -7.69 -4.56 -24.00
CA GLY A 518 -7.90 -3.66 -22.88
C GLY A 518 -8.55 -4.36 -21.70
N TRP A 519 -9.41 -3.64 -20.96
CA TRP A 519 -10.10 -4.26 -19.84
C TRP A 519 -11.20 -5.22 -20.32
N ASP A 520 -11.27 -6.42 -19.75
CA ASP A 520 -12.35 -7.38 -20.02
C ASP A 520 -12.90 -8.08 -18.75
N PHE A 521 -14.04 -8.75 -18.90
CA PHE A 521 -14.75 -9.45 -17.81
C PHE A 521 -14.13 -10.79 -17.41
N VAL A 522 -12.98 -11.16 -17.97
CA VAL A 522 -12.31 -12.44 -17.69
C VAL A 522 -11.01 -12.22 -16.93
N THR A 523 -10.20 -11.26 -17.37
CA THR A 523 -8.86 -10.98 -16.83
C THR A 523 -8.65 -9.53 -16.41
N GLY A 524 -9.68 -8.68 -16.54
CA GLY A 524 -9.59 -7.29 -16.14
C GLY A 524 -8.60 -6.58 -17.05
N TRP A 525 -7.65 -5.85 -16.50
CA TRP A 525 -6.55 -5.28 -17.30
C TRP A 525 -5.49 -6.30 -17.76
N GLY A 526 -5.58 -7.56 -17.32
CA GLY A 526 -4.56 -8.59 -17.54
C GLY A 526 -3.54 -8.66 -16.40
N SER A 527 -2.35 -9.21 -16.66
CA SER A 527 -1.33 -9.43 -15.63
C SER A 527 -0.30 -8.30 -15.55
N PRO A 528 0.11 -7.84 -14.36
CA PRO A 528 1.00 -6.69 -14.26
C PRO A 528 2.45 -7.04 -14.63
N ILE A 529 3.09 -6.13 -15.36
CA ILE A 529 4.55 -6.03 -15.43
C ILE A 529 4.99 -5.23 -14.21
N VAL A 530 5.41 -5.92 -13.15
CA VAL A 530 5.55 -5.31 -11.81
C VAL A 530 6.58 -4.16 -11.79
N THR A 531 7.67 -4.24 -12.56
CA THR A 531 8.63 -3.12 -12.71
C THR A 531 7.98 -1.87 -13.29
N THR A 532 7.13 -2.01 -14.30
CA THR A 532 6.41 -0.89 -14.94
C THR A 532 5.31 -0.35 -14.03
N LEU A 533 4.60 -1.24 -13.34
CA LEU A 533 3.63 -0.85 -12.32
C LEU A 533 4.29 -0.03 -11.21
N GLN A 534 5.40 -0.54 -10.66
CA GLN A 534 6.17 0.15 -9.63
C GLN A 534 6.71 1.48 -10.14
N SER A 535 7.27 1.54 -11.34
CA SER A 535 7.80 2.79 -11.90
C SER A 535 6.72 3.81 -12.24
N SER A 536 5.46 3.38 -12.44
CA SER A 536 4.31 4.26 -12.67
C SER A 536 3.69 4.78 -11.37
N ILE A 537 3.53 3.91 -10.37
CA ILE A 537 2.89 4.25 -9.08
C ILE A 537 3.88 4.89 -8.10
N CYS A 538 5.10 4.36 -8.06
CA CYS A 538 6.17 4.82 -7.17
C CYS A 538 7.22 5.65 -7.93
N ALA A 539 6.86 6.14 -9.12
CA ALA A 539 7.55 7.23 -9.76
C ALA A 539 7.56 8.43 -8.82
N PRO A 540 8.72 9.01 -8.45
CA PRO A 540 8.72 10.34 -7.88
C PRO A 540 8.54 11.28 -9.08
N THR A 541 7.28 11.55 -9.43
CA THR A 541 6.89 12.40 -10.58
C THR A 541 6.35 13.75 -10.15
N THR A 542 6.24 14.05 -8.87
CA THR A 542 5.96 15.41 -8.41
C THR A 542 7.26 16.10 -8.00
N PRO A 543 7.48 17.35 -8.43
CA PRO A 543 8.50 18.16 -7.80
C PRO A 543 8.28 18.20 -6.29
N ILE A 544 9.35 18.05 -5.51
CA ILE A 544 9.26 18.20 -4.06
C ILE A 544 9.11 19.70 -3.78
N TYR A 545 7.99 20.12 -3.20
CA TYR A 545 7.71 21.53 -2.86
C TYR A 545 7.96 21.78 -1.36
N GLY A 546 8.24 23.04 -1.00
CA GLY A 546 8.49 23.42 0.39
C GLY A 546 9.97 23.37 0.80
N GLY A 547 10.87 23.11 -0.15
CA GLY A 547 12.33 23.20 0.04
C GLY A 547 12.96 22.09 0.86
N THR A 548 12.20 21.31 1.66
CA THR A 548 12.78 20.35 2.60
C THR A 548 12.79 18.92 2.04
N ILE A 549 13.95 18.29 2.07
CA ILE A 549 14.20 16.90 1.69
C ILE A 549 14.48 16.12 2.98
N ALA A 550 13.67 15.09 3.24
CA ALA A 550 13.82 14.20 4.39
C ALA A 550 14.87 13.12 4.15
N GLU A 551 15.48 12.62 5.22
CA GLU A 551 16.40 11.48 5.15
C GLU A 551 15.72 10.22 4.55
N GLY A 552 16.50 9.39 3.88
CA GLY A 552 16.04 8.27 3.06
C GLY A 552 15.56 8.66 1.65
N THR A 553 15.43 9.95 1.33
CA THR A 553 14.96 10.39 0.01
C THR A 553 16.01 10.14 -1.07
N THR A 554 15.59 9.55 -2.19
CA THR A 554 16.42 9.37 -3.40
C THR A 554 15.90 10.23 -4.54
N LEU A 555 16.75 11.10 -5.08
CA LEU A 555 16.51 11.87 -6.30
C LEU A 555 17.07 11.11 -7.52
N LYS A 556 16.18 10.61 -8.38
CA LYS A 556 16.51 9.93 -9.65
C LYS A 556 16.71 10.96 -10.79
N PRO A 557 17.34 10.56 -11.91
CA PRO A 557 17.44 11.40 -13.10
C PRO A 557 16.10 12.03 -13.51
N GLY A 558 16.12 13.33 -13.81
CA GLY A 558 14.96 14.16 -14.16
C GLY A 558 14.22 14.79 -12.98
N GLN A 559 14.54 14.43 -11.73
CA GLN A 559 13.77 14.89 -10.56
C GLN A 559 14.16 16.28 -10.09
N THR A 560 13.15 17.01 -9.59
CA THR A 560 13.28 18.41 -9.21
C THR A 560 12.75 18.64 -7.78
N VAL A 561 13.46 19.45 -7.00
CA VAL A 561 13.04 19.96 -5.69
C VAL A 561 12.98 21.47 -5.76
N TYR A 562 11.82 22.07 -5.48
CA TYR A 562 11.65 23.52 -5.40
C TYR A 562 11.82 24.00 -3.97
N SER A 563 12.47 25.15 -3.85
CA SER A 563 12.39 26.03 -2.67
C SER A 563 10.94 26.35 -2.28
N ALA A 564 10.70 26.82 -1.05
CA ALA A 564 9.35 27.07 -0.54
C ALA A 564 8.56 28.08 -1.40
N SER A 565 9.23 29.13 -1.87
CA SER A 565 8.71 30.14 -2.78
C SER A 565 8.79 29.75 -4.26
N GLN A 566 9.36 28.59 -4.58
CA GLN A 566 9.56 28.06 -5.93
C GLN A 566 10.48 28.90 -6.83
N ASN A 567 11.18 29.89 -6.28
CA ASN A 567 12.10 30.75 -7.03
C ASN A 567 13.46 30.08 -7.32
N HIS A 568 13.76 28.98 -6.65
CA HIS A 568 14.91 28.10 -6.89
C HIS A 568 14.49 26.64 -7.01
N ARG A 569 15.24 25.86 -7.81
CA ARG A 569 15.02 24.43 -7.99
C ARG A 569 16.32 23.63 -8.06
N LEU A 570 16.43 22.56 -7.29
CA LEU A 570 17.49 21.56 -7.38
C LEU A 570 17.05 20.44 -8.32
N VAL A 571 17.85 20.07 -9.31
CA VAL A 571 17.51 19.08 -10.32
C VAL A 571 18.59 18.01 -10.39
N MET A 572 18.23 16.74 -10.21
CA MET A 572 19.09 15.63 -10.59
C MET A 572 18.89 15.38 -12.08
N GLN A 573 19.85 15.80 -12.91
CA GLN A 573 19.71 15.81 -14.36
C GLN A 573 19.95 14.42 -14.99
N ASN A 574 19.45 14.24 -16.21
CA ASN A 574 19.59 12.98 -16.95
C ASN A 574 21.02 12.62 -17.32
N ASP A 575 21.90 13.62 -17.40
CA ASP A 575 23.34 13.44 -17.65
C ASP A 575 24.14 13.05 -16.39
N GLY A 576 23.47 12.92 -15.24
CA GLY A 576 24.07 12.55 -13.97
C GLY A 576 24.57 13.72 -13.12
N ASN A 577 24.33 14.97 -13.53
CA ASN A 577 24.68 16.15 -12.75
C ASN A 577 23.55 16.54 -11.78
N LEU A 578 23.89 16.94 -10.55
CA LEU A 578 22.93 17.57 -9.64
C LEU A 578 23.13 19.08 -9.67
N VAL A 579 22.10 19.83 -10.05
CA VAL A 579 22.23 21.27 -10.34
C VAL A 579 21.15 22.07 -9.63
N LEU A 580 21.57 23.11 -8.90
CA LEU A 580 20.68 24.11 -8.32
C LEU A 580 20.54 25.28 -9.29
N TYR A 581 19.30 25.64 -9.60
CA TYR A 581 18.93 26.71 -10.51
C TYR A 581 18.18 27.82 -9.78
N ASN A 582 18.37 29.05 -10.22
CA ASN A 582 17.35 30.08 -10.10
C ASN A 582 16.22 29.74 -11.08
N ALA A 583 15.04 29.44 -10.55
CA ALA A 583 13.92 28.96 -11.35
C ALA A 583 13.29 30.07 -12.19
N THR A 584 13.40 31.33 -11.76
CA THR A 584 12.87 32.51 -12.46
C THR A 584 13.70 32.88 -13.69
N SER A 585 15.03 32.91 -13.56
CA SER A 585 15.93 33.25 -14.68
C SER A 585 16.40 32.04 -15.49
N GLY A 586 16.29 30.84 -14.92
CA GLY A 586 16.83 29.61 -15.50
C GLY A 586 18.34 29.46 -15.34
N ALA A 587 19.02 30.38 -14.66
CA ALA A 587 20.47 30.33 -14.45
C ALA A 587 20.85 29.24 -13.44
N ALA A 588 21.87 28.44 -13.75
CA ALA A 588 22.48 27.53 -12.79
C ALA A 588 23.26 28.33 -11.74
N VAL A 589 22.97 28.12 -10.46
CA VAL A 589 23.63 28.80 -9.33
C VAL A 589 24.65 27.89 -8.64
N TRP A 590 24.49 26.56 -8.70
CA TRP A 590 25.48 25.57 -8.25
C TRP A 590 25.31 24.24 -9.00
N ASN A 591 26.37 23.43 -9.10
CA ASN A 591 26.28 22.07 -9.60
C ASN A 591 27.32 21.15 -8.92
N SER A 592 27.05 19.85 -8.91
CA SER A 592 27.92 18.83 -8.32
C SER A 592 29.14 18.46 -9.18
N GLY A 593 29.17 18.85 -10.46
CA GLY A 593 30.23 18.48 -11.40
C GLY A 593 30.23 17.00 -11.79
N THR A 594 29.09 16.30 -11.63
CA THR A 594 28.97 14.85 -11.89
C THR A 594 28.38 14.53 -13.28
N ASN A 595 28.34 15.51 -14.19
CA ASN A 595 27.85 15.34 -15.56
C ASN A 595 28.64 14.26 -16.34
N GLY A 596 27.97 13.61 -17.29
CA GLY A 596 28.53 12.49 -18.07
C GLY A 596 28.32 11.11 -17.43
N ASN A 597 27.61 11.05 -16.29
CA ASN A 597 27.27 9.82 -15.57
C ASN A 597 25.78 9.52 -15.71
N THR A 598 25.31 9.30 -16.94
CA THR A 598 23.90 9.02 -17.25
C THR A 598 23.33 7.91 -16.36
N GLY A 599 22.19 8.19 -15.72
CA GLY A 599 21.56 7.27 -14.77
C GLY A 599 22.05 7.40 -13.33
N ALA A 600 22.97 8.32 -13.02
CA ALA A 600 23.32 8.63 -11.64
C ALA A 600 22.13 9.19 -10.85
N TYR A 601 22.12 8.95 -9.54
CA TYR A 601 21.04 9.35 -8.63
C TYR A 601 21.63 9.93 -7.34
N ALA A 602 20.91 10.86 -6.69
CA ALA A 602 21.32 11.41 -5.40
C ALA A 602 20.49 10.81 -4.26
N VAL A 603 21.08 10.61 -3.08
CA VAL A 603 20.41 10.05 -1.90
C VAL A 603 20.76 10.90 -0.69
N PHE A 604 19.76 11.40 0.03
CA PHE A 604 19.96 11.94 1.36
C PHE A 604 19.81 10.79 2.36
N GLN A 605 20.94 10.26 2.81
CA GLN A 605 21.02 9.04 3.58
C GLN A 605 20.59 9.26 5.03
N THR A 606 20.23 8.18 5.72
CA THR A 606 19.79 8.19 7.13
C THR A 606 20.92 8.53 8.11
N ASP A 607 22.17 8.52 7.66
CA ASP A 607 23.32 9.02 8.42
C ASP A 607 23.55 10.53 8.22
N GLY A 608 22.70 11.22 7.47
CA GLY A 608 22.83 12.65 7.20
C GLY A 608 23.77 13.00 6.06
N ASN A 609 24.36 12.03 5.38
CA ASN A 609 25.18 12.28 4.20
C ASN A 609 24.29 12.44 2.97
N PHE A 610 24.59 13.42 2.12
CA PHE A 610 23.94 13.57 0.82
C PHE A 610 24.91 13.14 -0.26
N VAL A 611 24.59 12.05 -0.97
CA VAL A 611 25.53 11.34 -1.85
C VAL A 611 24.94 11.16 -3.23
N ILE A 612 25.73 11.44 -4.27
CA ILE A 612 25.41 11.11 -5.65
C ILE A 612 26.11 9.79 -5.99
N TYR A 613 25.34 8.82 -6.46
CA TYR A 613 25.82 7.51 -6.88
C TYR A 613 25.71 7.35 -8.39
N GLY A 614 26.73 6.73 -9.00
CA GLY A 614 26.62 6.20 -10.36
C GLY A 614 25.76 4.93 -10.41
N THR A 615 25.43 4.47 -11.61
CA THR A 615 24.60 3.27 -11.83
C THR A 615 25.19 1.97 -11.24
N SER A 616 26.50 1.93 -11.02
CA SER A 616 27.21 0.82 -10.36
C SER A 616 27.17 0.87 -8.83
N GLY A 617 26.55 1.90 -8.24
CA GLY A 617 26.56 2.12 -6.79
C GLY A 617 27.83 2.78 -6.25
N LYS A 618 28.76 3.20 -7.12
CA LYS A 618 29.94 3.97 -6.71
C LYS A 618 29.57 5.44 -6.41
N PRO A 619 30.01 6.02 -5.28
CA PRO A 619 29.79 7.43 -5.00
C PRO A 619 30.61 8.29 -5.95
N LEU A 620 29.95 9.29 -6.55
CA LEU A 620 30.51 10.29 -7.47
C LEU A 620 30.76 11.63 -6.77
N TRP A 621 29.91 11.96 -5.79
CA TRP A 621 30.02 13.17 -4.96
C TRP A 621 29.31 12.92 -3.62
N PHE A 622 29.75 13.56 -2.54
CA PHE A 622 29.06 13.49 -1.25
C PHE A 622 29.31 14.74 -0.39
N SER A 623 28.37 15.08 0.48
CA SER A 623 28.44 16.26 1.36
C SER A 623 29.38 16.09 2.56
N SER A 624 29.83 14.87 2.87
CA SER A 624 30.69 14.54 4.02
C SER A 624 30.05 14.90 5.38
N THR A 625 28.72 14.78 5.47
CA THR A 625 27.93 15.17 6.66
C THR A 625 27.47 13.97 7.50
N ASN A 626 28.04 12.79 7.27
CA ASN A 626 27.67 11.54 7.95
C ASN A 626 27.80 11.61 9.49
N GLY A 627 26.85 11.02 10.24
CA GLY A 627 26.83 10.92 11.72
C GLY A 627 25.54 10.28 12.27
N THR A 628 25.49 9.95 13.57
CA THR A 628 24.48 9.02 14.16
C THR A 628 23.49 9.62 15.18
N LEU A 629 23.21 10.92 15.18
CA LEU A 629 22.30 11.51 16.18
C LEU A 629 21.23 12.43 15.58
N TYR A 630 20.01 12.21 16.05
CA TYR A 630 18.66 12.70 15.66
C TYR A 630 18.54 14.08 14.98
N GLY A 631 17.64 14.15 13.97
CA GLY A 631 17.03 15.38 13.44
C GLY A 631 17.86 16.07 12.34
N GLN A 632 17.66 15.66 11.08
CA GLN A 632 18.43 16.10 9.92
C GLN A 632 17.51 16.57 8.80
N SER A 633 17.85 17.67 8.14
CA SER A 633 17.10 18.14 6.97
C SER A 633 18.02 18.75 5.92
N LEU A 634 17.84 18.35 4.66
CA LEU A 634 18.41 19.04 3.51
C LEU A 634 17.37 20.04 3.01
N VAL A 635 17.71 21.33 2.97
CA VAL A 635 16.78 22.42 2.69
C VAL A 635 17.28 23.24 1.50
N ILE A 636 16.43 23.39 0.49
CA ILE A 636 16.56 24.34 -0.61
C ILE A 636 15.87 25.63 -0.19
N GLN A 637 16.66 26.65 0.07
CA GLN A 637 16.21 27.91 0.61
C GLN A 637 15.79 28.88 -0.50
N ASP A 638 14.89 29.80 -0.16
CA ASP A 638 14.40 30.83 -1.09
C ASP A 638 15.49 31.82 -1.51
N ASP A 639 16.61 31.88 -0.78
CA ASP A 639 17.78 32.70 -1.11
C ASP A 639 18.73 32.03 -2.13
N GLY A 640 18.42 30.80 -2.54
CA GLY A 640 19.22 30.05 -3.51
C GLY A 640 20.32 29.22 -2.90
N ASN A 641 20.31 28.96 -1.58
CA ASN A 641 21.24 28.08 -0.89
C ASN A 641 20.66 26.66 -0.70
N MET A 642 21.50 25.63 -0.82
CA MET A 642 21.18 24.25 -0.42
C MET A 642 21.95 23.92 0.86
N VAL A 643 21.23 23.67 1.95
CA VAL A 643 21.79 23.56 3.31
C VAL A 643 21.39 22.25 3.96
N ILE A 644 22.33 21.54 4.56
CA ILE A 644 22.02 20.40 5.45
C ILE A 644 22.07 20.91 6.89
N TYR A 645 21.00 20.68 7.64
CA TYR A 645 20.88 21.01 9.05
C TYR A 645 20.97 19.77 9.93
N ARG A 646 21.60 19.92 11.09
CA ARG A 646 21.55 19.01 12.23
C ARG A 646 21.08 19.79 13.45
N LEU A 647 19.91 19.45 14.01
CA LEU A 647 19.28 20.19 15.12
C LEU A 647 19.27 21.72 14.89
N SER A 648 18.88 22.14 13.69
CA SER A 648 18.87 23.54 13.24
C SER A 648 20.25 24.23 13.09
N VAL A 649 21.34 23.49 13.25
CA VAL A 649 22.71 23.95 12.94
C VAL A 649 23.09 23.55 11.51
N PRO A 650 23.49 24.47 10.63
CA PRO A 650 23.94 24.12 9.29
C PRO A 650 25.28 23.38 9.35
N VAL A 651 25.34 22.18 8.76
CA VAL A 651 26.54 21.33 8.68
C VAL A 651 27.10 21.23 7.27
N PHE A 652 26.34 21.67 6.26
CA PHE A 652 26.78 21.85 4.87
C PHE A 652 25.95 22.99 4.25
N ALA A 653 26.54 23.77 3.35
CA ALA A 653 25.84 24.76 2.54
C ALA A 653 26.55 24.94 1.17
N THR A 654 25.78 25.21 0.10
CA THR A 654 26.36 25.53 -1.22
C THR A 654 26.94 26.95 -1.32
N ALA A 655 26.65 27.82 -0.35
CA ALA A 655 27.13 29.21 -0.26
C ALA A 655 26.75 30.10 -1.47
N THR A 656 25.64 29.77 -2.12
CA THR A 656 25.20 30.37 -3.38
C THR A 656 24.40 31.67 -3.24
N SER A 657 23.98 32.03 -2.03
CA SER A 657 23.26 33.28 -1.73
C SER A 657 24.18 34.46 -1.40
N ALA A 658 25.50 34.25 -1.35
CA ALA A 658 26.48 35.32 -1.25
C ALA A 658 26.74 35.92 -2.64
N MET A 659 26.14 37.08 -2.93
CA MET A 659 26.50 37.84 -4.13
C MET A 659 28.01 38.16 -4.10
N GLY A 660 28.78 37.50 -4.96
CA GLY A 660 30.10 37.96 -5.39
C GLY A 660 31.33 37.10 -5.08
N LEU A 661 31.26 35.77 -5.02
CA LEU A 661 32.47 34.94 -4.93
C LEU A 661 32.46 33.76 -5.91
N ALA A 662 33.47 33.74 -6.78
CA ALA A 662 33.73 32.66 -7.72
C ALA A 662 34.00 31.34 -6.98
N SER A 663 33.34 30.28 -7.42
CA SER A 663 33.69 28.90 -7.11
C SER A 663 35.12 28.61 -7.55
N SER A 664 35.97 28.11 -6.66
CA SER A 664 37.20 27.42 -7.06
C SER A 664 37.14 25.97 -6.60
N SER A 665 37.00 25.07 -7.56
CA SER A 665 37.45 23.69 -7.44
C SER A 665 38.92 23.66 -6.99
N SER A 666 39.19 22.92 -5.91
CA SER A 666 40.51 22.49 -5.40
C SER A 666 41.50 23.55 -4.88
N GLY A 667 41.06 24.48 -4.03
CA GLY A 667 41.97 25.36 -3.25
C GLY A 667 41.34 25.90 -1.96
N PRO A 668 42.14 26.39 -0.99
CA PRO A 668 41.64 26.90 0.29
C PRO A 668 40.76 28.13 0.07
N ALA A 669 39.64 28.23 0.80
CA ALA A 669 38.74 29.37 0.67
C ALA A 669 39.37 30.64 1.27
N VAL A 670 39.35 31.73 0.48
CA VAL A 670 40.00 33.00 0.81
C VAL A 670 38.97 34.07 1.14
N TRP A 671 38.93 34.49 2.40
CA TRP A 671 38.14 35.61 2.88
C TRP A 671 38.96 36.92 2.76
N LYS A 672 38.69 37.67 1.69
CA LYS A 672 39.39 38.94 1.38
C LYS A 672 38.88 40.11 2.22
N GLY A 673 39.73 41.13 2.40
CA GLY A 673 39.37 42.37 3.09
C GLY A 673 38.16 43.08 2.46
N GLY A 674 37.24 43.54 3.31
CA GLY A 674 35.98 44.20 2.95
C GLY A 674 34.74 43.29 2.98
N VAL A 675 34.89 42.00 3.28
CA VAL A 675 33.78 41.05 3.34
C VAL A 675 33.31 40.81 4.78
N THR A 676 32.00 40.80 4.98
CA THR A 676 31.33 40.61 6.27
C THR A 676 30.54 39.32 6.31
N LEU A 677 30.72 38.56 7.38
CA LEU A 677 29.97 37.36 7.74
C LEU A 677 28.93 37.71 8.80
N GLY A 678 27.67 37.79 8.38
CA GLY A 678 26.53 38.00 9.26
C GLY A 678 26.11 36.73 10.00
N SER A 679 25.25 36.91 11.01
CA SER A 679 24.66 35.80 11.79
C SER A 679 24.08 34.70 10.89
N GLY A 680 24.49 33.45 11.13
CA GLY A 680 24.10 32.26 10.38
C GLY A 680 24.93 32.00 9.12
N GLN A 681 25.78 32.94 8.70
CA GLN A 681 26.65 32.77 7.54
C GLN A 681 27.94 32.05 7.91
N SER A 682 28.52 31.33 6.95
CA SER A 682 29.76 30.60 7.13
C SER A 682 30.69 30.69 5.93
N PHE A 683 31.98 30.43 6.18
CA PHE A 683 32.99 30.12 5.18
C PHE A 683 33.47 28.68 5.39
N ALA A 684 33.63 27.91 4.33
CA ALA A 684 34.12 26.53 4.39
C ALA A 684 35.47 26.40 3.67
N SER A 685 36.32 25.47 4.12
CA SER A 685 37.57 25.10 3.44
C SER A 685 37.32 24.48 2.06
N GLY A 686 38.38 24.34 1.25
CA GLY A 686 38.28 23.83 -0.13
C GLY A 686 37.73 22.41 -0.22
N ASN A 687 37.99 21.59 0.80
CA ASN A 687 37.42 20.25 0.96
C ASN A 687 36.08 20.20 1.72
N GLY A 688 35.55 21.35 2.16
CA GLY A 688 34.30 21.45 2.93
C GLY A 688 34.35 20.92 4.37
N ALA A 689 35.48 20.36 4.82
CA ALA A 689 35.59 19.69 6.11
C ALA A 689 35.75 20.67 7.29
N ASN A 690 36.16 21.92 7.05
CA ASN A 690 36.33 22.93 8.07
C ASN A 690 35.46 24.15 7.77
N VAL A 691 34.67 24.60 8.74
CA VAL A 691 33.68 25.68 8.57
C VAL A 691 33.86 26.73 9.65
N LEU A 692 34.19 27.96 9.27
CA LEU A 692 34.12 29.12 10.16
C LEU A 692 32.74 29.74 10.02
N VAL A 693 31.93 29.66 11.06
CA VAL A 693 30.54 30.11 11.08
C VAL A 693 30.35 31.23 12.10
N MET A 694 29.64 32.28 11.70
CA MET A 694 29.12 33.27 12.63
C MET A 694 27.78 32.76 13.16
N GLN A 695 27.75 32.26 14.39
CA GLN A 695 26.55 31.63 14.95
C GLN A 695 25.52 32.67 15.39
N GLY A 696 24.25 32.23 15.50
CA GLY A 696 23.13 33.10 15.87
C GLY A 696 23.19 33.64 17.30
N ASP A 697 23.97 33.00 18.18
CA ASP A 697 24.26 33.46 19.54
C ASP A 697 25.32 34.58 19.59
N GLY A 698 25.88 34.94 18.44
CA GLY A 698 26.90 35.97 18.30
C GLY A 698 28.34 35.46 18.35
N ASN A 699 28.58 34.15 18.41
CA ASN A 699 29.93 33.60 18.46
C ASN A 699 30.47 33.24 17.06
N LEU A 700 31.69 33.68 16.73
CA LEU A 700 32.43 33.17 15.58
C LEU A 700 33.12 31.84 15.96
N VAL A 701 32.75 30.75 15.30
CA VAL A 701 33.19 29.38 15.65
C VAL A 701 33.82 28.69 14.45
N LEU A 702 35.00 28.10 14.64
CA LEU A 702 35.60 27.17 13.69
C LEU A 702 35.17 25.74 14.05
N LEU A 703 34.52 25.09 13.09
CA LEU A 703 34.12 23.69 13.13
C LEU A 703 35.09 22.87 12.28
N ARG A 704 35.56 21.74 12.79
CA ARG A 704 36.26 20.70 12.03
C ARG A 704 35.40 19.46 12.05
N GLN A 705 34.91 19.04 10.87
CA GLN A 705 33.96 17.93 10.71
C GLN A 705 32.75 18.06 11.66
N GLY A 706 32.24 19.29 11.81
CA GLY A 706 31.11 19.59 12.70
C GLY A 706 31.44 19.68 14.20
N VAL A 707 32.69 19.46 14.60
CA VAL A 707 33.14 19.62 16.00
C VAL A 707 33.75 21.02 16.19
N PRO A 708 33.28 21.83 17.15
CA PRO A 708 33.92 23.10 17.47
C PRO A 708 35.36 22.89 17.95
N VAL A 709 36.32 23.48 17.26
CA VAL A 709 37.75 23.40 17.60
C VAL A 709 38.33 24.74 18.04
N TRP A 710 37.69 25.84 17.67
CA TRP A 710 38.05 27.19 18.13
C TRP A 710 36.82 28.10 18.14
N ASN A 711 36.79 29.09 19.02
CA ASN A 711 35.77 30.14 18.99
C ASN A 711 36.29 31.48 19.52
N SER A 712 35.64 32.56 19.12
CA SER A 712 35.99 33.94 19.51
C SER A 712 35.59 34.32 20.95
N GLY A 713 34.77 33.50 21.62
CA GLY A 713 34.27 33.80 22.97
C GLY A 713 33.22 34.92 23.03
N THR A 714 32.58 35.25 21.90
CA THR A 714 31.66 36.39 21.78
C THR A 714 30.18 36.01 21.90
N TYR A 715 29.89 34.82 22.42
CA TYR A 715 28.53 34.31 22.68
C TYR A 715 27.69 35.28 23.54
N ASN A 716 26.35 35.18 23.44
CA ASN A 716 25.34 36.08 24.01
C ASN A 716 25.23 37.47 23.34
N HIS A 717 25.65 37.60 22.09
CA HIS A 717 25.53 38.84 21.31
C HIS A 717 24.76 38.58 19.99
N PRO A 718 23.46 38.26 20.05
CA PRO A 718 22.68 37.95 18.85
C PRO A 718 22.70 39.10 17.85
N GLY A 719 22.88 38.76 16.57
CA GLY A 719 23.04 39.75 15.49
C GLY A 719 24.46 40.34 15.38
N ALA A 720 25.43 39.85 16.15
CA ALA A 720 26.83 40.12 15.89
C ALA A 720 27.26 39.63 14.50
N TYR A 721 28.29 40.25 13.93
CA TYR A 721 28.85 39.92 12.63
C TYR A 721 30.38 39.95 12.68
N ALA A 722 31.04 39.20 11.80
CA ALA A 722 32.49 39.20 11.69
C ALA A 722 32.92 39.85 10.35
N THR A 723 33.94 40.69 10.37
CA THR A 723 34.44 41.42 9.20
C THR A 723 35.94 41.28 9.12
N MET A 724 36.45 40.84 7.96
CA MET A 724 37.86 41.04 7.61
C MET A 724 38.02 42.46 7.08
N GLN A 725 38.60 43.35 7.87
CA GLN A 725 38.74 44.77 7.54
C GLN A 725 39.80 45.00 6.47
N THR A 726 39.72 46.15 5.78
CA THR A 726 40.66 46.53 4.71
C THR A 726 42.07 46.82 5.23
N ASP A 727 42.22 47.08 6.53
CA ASP A 727 43.50 47.26 7.22
C ASP A 727 44.17 45.93 7.63
N GLY A 728 43.53 44.80 7.32
CA GLY A 728 44.04 43.45 7.60
C GLY A 728 43.63 42.87 8.95
N ASN A 729 42.70 43.49 9.67
CA ASN A 729 42.20 43.00 10.96
C ASN A 729 40.90 42.19 10.81
N LEU A 730 40.84 40.97 11.35
CA LEU A 730 39.59 40.21 11.46
C LEU A 730 38.92 40.56 12.78
N VAL A 731 37.70 41.11 12.72
CA VAL A 731 37.00 41.64 13.90
C VAL A 731 35.57 41.13 13.97
N VAL A 732 35.14 40.68 15.15
CA VAL A 732 33.74 40.42 15.48
C VAL A 732 33.16 41.67 16.11
N TYR A 733 32.05 42.16 15.57
CA TYR A 733 31.30 43.30 16.05
C TYR A 733 29.94 42.87 16.59
N SER A 734 29.47 43.53 17.64
CA SER A 734 28.07 43.47 18.05
C SER A 734 27.15 44.05 16.97
N SER A 735 25.85 43.78 17.08
CA SER A 735 24.83 44.36 16.19
C SER A 735 24.83 45.90 16.19
N ALA A 736 25.31 46.54 17.27
CA ALA A 736 25.46 47.99 17.39
C ALA A 736 26.81 48.52 16.84
N GLY A 737 27.67 47.65 16.30
CA GLY A 737 28.98 48.03 15.74
C GLY A 737 30.11 48.20 16.75
N ALA A 738 29.92 47.82 18.03
CA ALA A 738 31.01 47.79 19.01
C ALA A 738 31.85 46.51 18.85
N PRO A 739 33.20 46.58 18.82
CA PRO A 739 34.05 45.40 18.65
C PRO A 739 34.00 44.50 19.89
N LEU A 740 33.77 43.20 19.67
CA LEU A 740 33.69 42.15 20.69
C LEU A 740 34.96 41.28 20.74
N TRP A 741 35.60 41.06 19.59
CA TRP A 741 36.85 40.31 19.47
C TRP A 741 37.62 40.76 18.22
N TYR A 742 38.94 40.67 18.22
CA TYR A 742 39.76 40.97 17.04
C TYR A 742 41.07 40.17 17.01
N SER A 743 41.58 39.88 15.81
CA SER A 743 42.80 39.10 15.58
C SER A 743 44.10 39.83 15.91
N SER A 744 44.05 41.15 16.12
CA SER A 744 45.23 42.01 16.34
C SER A 744 46.21 42.04 15.16
N THR A 745 45.69 41.90 13.94
CA THR A 745 46.49 41.87 12.70
C THR A 745 46.38 43.17 11.88
N GLY A 746 45.78 44.21 12.44
CA GLY A 746 45.64 45.51 11.78
C GLY A 746 46.98 46.16 11.41
N GLY A 747 46.96 46.98 10.35
CA GLY A 747 48.17 47.60 9.78
C GLY A 747 48.79 46.81 8.62
N ASN A 748 48.09 45.80 8.10
CA ASN A 748 48.50 44.97 6.97
C ASN A 748 47.45 45.05 5.82
N PRO A 749 47.37 46.17 5.08
CA PRO A 749 46.40 46.32 4.00
C PRO A 749 46.54 45.23 2.94
N GLY A 750 45.42 44.61 2.56
CA GLY A 750 45.40 43.49 1.61
C GLY A 750 45.61 42.11 2.23
N ALA A 751 45.71 42.01 3.56
CA ALA A 751 45.69 40.72 4.23
C ALA A 751 44.34 40.00 4.03
N VAL A 752 44.39 38.67 4.03
CA VAL A 752 43.21 37.81 3.80
C VAL A 752 43.20 36.63 4.78
N THR A 753 42.01 36.18 5.16
CA THR A 753 41.82 35.03 6.04
C THR A 753 41.60 33.77 5.21
N TYR A 754 42.39 32.73 5.45
CA TYR A 754 42.25 31.42 4.82
C TYR A 754 41.63 30.44 5.81
N ILE A 755 40.68 29.63 5.33
CA ILE A 755 40.29 28.39 6.01
C ILE A 755 40.93 27.24 5.25
N GLN A 756 41.90 26.61 5.91
CA GLN A 756 42.71 25.57 5.32
C GLN A 756 42.07 24.19 5.55
N ASP A 757 42.35 23.27 4.64
CA ASP A 757 41.81 21.90 4.67
C ASP A 757 42.33 21.10 5.88
N ASP A 758 43.45 21.52 6.47
CA ASP A 758 44.06 20.93 7.66
C ASP A 758 43.37 21.32 8.99
N GLY A 759 42.42 22.25 8.95
CA GLY A 759 41.66 22.73 10.10
C GLY A 759 42.16 24.04 10.71
N ASN A 760 43.07 24.75 10.04
CA ASN A 760 43.56 26.05 10.50
C ASN A 760 42.79 27.23 9.87
N VAL A 761 42.60 28.30 10.67
CA VAL A 761 42.21 29.63 10.19
C VAL A 761 43.42 30.54 10.29
N VAL A 762 43.91 31.03 9.15
CA VAL A 762 45.19 31.75 9.06
C VAL A 762 45.01 33.08 8.34
N ILE A 763 45.54 34.16 8.90
CA ILE A 763 45.58 35.48 8.25
C ILE A 763 46.95 35.66 7.60
N TYR A 764 46.98 35.82 6.27
CA TYR A 764 48.21 36.09 5.52
C TYR A 764 48.33 37.58 5.20
N THR A 765 49.48 38.18 5.54
CA THR A 765 49.76 39.61 5.35
C THR A 765 50.43 39.94 4.01
N GLN A 766 50.90 38.92 3.27
CA GLN A 766 51.33 39.02 1.88
C GLN A 766 50.81 37.81 1.10
N VAL A 767 50.01 38.07 0.06
CA VAL A 767 49.56 37.03 -0.88
C VAL A 767 50.42 37.13 -2.13
N PRO A 768 51.11 36.05 -2.57
CA PRO A 768 51.82 36.06 -3.84
C PRO A 768 50.87 36.41 -4.98
N GLY A 769 51.25 37.34 -5.85
CA GLY A 769 50.45 37.73 -7.03
C GLY A 769 50.31 36.62 -8.08
N TRP A 770 51.01 35.49 -7.89
CA TRP A 770 50.95 34.29 -8.71
C TRP A 770 51.35 33.06 -7.88
N SER A 771 50.65 31.93 -8.06
CA SER A 771 50.94 30.62 -7.45
C SER A 771 50.85 29.55 -8.53
N SER A 772 51.76 28.57 -8.50
CA SER A 772 51.79 27.43 -9.43
C SER A 772 50.77 26.33 -9.11
N ASN A 773 50.11 26.40 -7.93
CA ASN A 773 49.19 25.37 -7.42
C ASN A 773 49.76 23.94 -7.45
N SER A 774 51.06 23.78 -7.16
CA SER A 774 51.78 22.51 -7.25
C SER A 774 52.03 21.82 -5.90
N ALA A 775 51.33 22.20 -4.83
CA ALA A 775 51.38 21.49 -3.55
C ALA A 775 50.38 20.32 -3.59
N GLY A 776 50.89 19.09 -3.46
CA GLY A 776 50.15 17.85 -3.71
C GLY A 776 49.41 17.24 -2.51
N SER A 777 48.41 16.43 -2.88
CA SER A 777 47.68 15.34 -2.20
C SER A 777 47.38 15.42 -0.70
#